data_AF-A0A914TG04-F1
#
_entry.id   AF-A0A914TG04-F1
#
_cell.length_a   1.000
_cell.length_b   1.000
_cell.length_c   1.000
_cell.angle_alpha   90.00
_cell.angle_beta   90.00
_cell.angle_gamma   90.00
#
_symmetry.space_group_name_H-M   'P 1'
#
loop_
_entity.id
_entity.type
_entity.pdbx_description
1 polymer ?
#
loop_
_entity_poly.entity_id
_entity_poly.type
_entity_poly.pdbx_seq_one_letter_code
_entity_poly.pdbx_strand_id
1 'polypeptide(L)'
;MDFIVDKRVSELDKAFICETESISAAIPELTSIVYDCAAAKILECRAFYQPIQSCGASWKSIPDDTVSIHVYALFMNLKASCKLSDVDLKTVQALIECISSLDIDCPLTKPVQESETPTTPSPFSSLLTQMKTISSMTQSLHGFFPALSTLESQLIDFPNYMADFLHHFELTFPSSDFNNIRSQSWFDSFYSVISDNSELGPAITFSELKTFQSWKDGKNLIFRWNETFEELKGEEFKLISPESKETRILLIRKLVEKADKLKSLARQFAANEPFTMLHDILATIFGRVDYTSSNATEECAKAIGFVEPGKLRESEEFEVSIVITNVMDTQVLQNLRFQLEILHSTPSGNYSFIKYRIGPLFYSGGIPSYLSPQKTLTVSWKIHPVFDRRLTEAIKEQPNVILTFDLNNKRKIQRIRIPEITILPDRHLRVYALAFPDVFPRTSESQPFSLSLHVMNSGFSTLKNLEFVEISPWLMDKQKQGNANFRINSVSIDSKFVGYLPKVSIKEIQSGKTSIISINLTSLGGQSAKFKNCSVSVFVDGQNFPEHFDYKFFYVQEIVSSSTYILSDKEPQNYKANLFYFNPKSSQIRNLHQIQLVEEIPSEEQQESKSYYTILATFERLLSPEEMAEAASMEGLKQTESTIYGRIQYPENLKKGQKLVRVYEIGPGGIRRHLLDLNNTWIAKKGDVSELNFIDPQALPPALASQLSYEFIFAKSEDFNTPYFGQHFYREQIPENMIIQPLTVIGKVGAHSPEGSKVNYSLVSQDKTENFVINTKSGEIILVSDSLLSTNQSSLCLNVIVTDSNGRKSAVPY
;
A
#
# COMPACT_ATOMS: atom_id res chain seq x y z
N MET A 1 22.82 -21.19 31.74
CA MET A 1 22.56 -20.58 33.06
C MET A 1 22.46 -21.70 34.07
N ASP A 2 23.36 -21.73 35.05
CA ASP A 2 23.37 -22.70 36.14
C ASP A 2 22.39 -22.25 37.24
N PHE A 3 21.50 -23.16 37.65
CA PHE A 3 20.54 -22.92 38.72
C PHE A 3 21.17 -23.18 40.08
N ILE A 4 21.28 -22.14 40.91
CA ILE A 4 21.49 -22.29 42.35
C ILE A 4 20.12 -22.53 42.98
N VAL A 5 19.89 -23.76 43.46
CA VAL A 5 18.71 -24.14 44.23
C VAL A 5 18.99 -23.90 45.71
N ASP A 6 18.35 -22.89 46.30
CA ASP A 6 18.27 -22.76 47.76
C ASP A 6 17.18 -23.71 48.28
N LYS A 7 17.62 -24.75 49.00
CA LYS A 7 16.75 -25.67 49.72
C LYS A 7 16.57 -25.12 51.13
N ARG A 8 15.42 -24.49 51.41
CA ARG A 8 14.84 -24.46 52.76
C ARG A 8 13.37 -24.03 52.76
N VAL A 9 12.58 -24.83 53.46
CA VAL A 9 11.20 -24.64 53.96
C VAL A 9 10.05 -25.10 53.05
N SER A 10 9.43 -26.17 53.52
CA SER A 10 8.17 -26.80 53.14
C SER A 10 6.97 -26.03 53.67
N GLU A 11 5.97 -25.75 52.82
CA GLU A 11 4.55 -26.12 52.97
C GLU A 11 3.73 -25.46 51.84
N LEU A 12 2.82 -26.24 51.25
CA LEU A 12 2.02 -25.89 50.08
C LEU A 12 0.96 -24.82 50.40
N ASP A 13 0.82 -23.81 49.53
CA ASP A 13 -0.47 -23.57 48.84
C ASP A 13 -0.35 -22.66 47.60
N LYS A 14 -0.66 -23.25 46.45
CA LYS A 14 -1.02 -22.71 45.11
C LYS A 14 -0.56 -21.30 44.75
N ALA A 15 0.66 -21.19 44.21
CA ALA A 15 1.01 -20.11 43.32
C ALA A 15 0.26 -20.28 41.99
N PHE A 16 -0.58 -19.30 41.65
CA PHE A 16 -1.13 -19.13 40.32
C PHE A 16 0.04 -18.98 39.34
N ILE A 17 0.13 -19.91 38.38
CA ILE A 17 0.92 -19.69 37.18
C ILE A 17 0.19 -18.59 36.43
N CYS A 18 0.73 -17.37 36.46
CA CYS A 18 0.37 -16.37 35.48
C CYS A 18 0.83 -16.91 34.12
N GLU A 19 -0.10 -17.39 33.30
CA GLU A 19 0.09 -17.45 31.86
C GLU A 19 0.19 -16.00 31.37
N THR A 20 1.40 -15.42 31.43
CA THR A 20 1.72 -14.30 30.56
C THR A 20 1.77 -14.86 29.15
N GLU A 21 0.94 -14.32 28.24
CA GLU A 21 1.09 -14.52 26.81
C GLU A 21 2.58 -14.36 26.48
N SER A 22 3.22 -15.47 26.15
CA SER A 22 4.64 -15.49 25.82
C SER A 22 4.84 -14.59 24.61
N ILE A 23 5.50 -13.46 24.81
CA ILE A 23 6.19 -12.75 23.74
C ILE A 23 7.19 -13.79 23.23
N SER A 24 6.85 -14.45 22.12
CA SER A 24 7.61 -15.58 21.62
C SER A 24 9.04 -15.11 21.35
N ALA A 25 9.99 -15.54 22.16
CA ALA A 25 11.40 -15.40 21.83
C ALA A 25 11.59 -16.05 20.44
N ALA A 26 12.24 -15.33 19.53
CA ALA A 26 12.52 -15.89 18.22
C ALA A 26 13.38 -17.15 18.39
N ILE A 27 13.06 -18.21 17.63
CA ILE A 27 13.83 -19.45 17.69
C ILE A 27 15.26 -19.12 17.26
N PRO A 28 16.29 -19.40 18.07
CA PRO A 28 17.66 -19.02 17.75
C PRO A 28 18.16 -19.74 16.49
N GLU A 29 18.95 -19.04 15.68
CA GLU A 29 19.57 -19.60 14.48
C GLU A 29 21.00 -20.05 14.76
N LEU A 30 21.30 -21.32 14.46
CA LEU A 30 22.63 -21.90 14.57
C LEU A 30 23.34 -21.82 13.21
N THR A 31 24.52 -21.19 13.20
CA THR A 31 25.40 -21.10 12.02
C THR A 31 26.74 -21.76 12.33
N SER A 32 27.18 -22.67 11.46
CA SER A 32 28.53 -23.25 11.51
C SER A 32 29.51 -22.31 10.80
N ILE A 33 30.58 -21.91 11.49
CA ILE A 33 31.64 -21.06 10.95
C ILE A 33 32.78 -21.97 10.49
N VAL A 34 33.11 -21.90 9.21
CA VAL A 34 34.15 -22.74 8.60
C VAL A 34 35.47 -21.99 8.44
N TYR A 35 36.56 -22.73 8.25
CA TYR A 35 37.91 -22.16 8.04
C TYR A 35 37.96 -21.16 6.87
N ASP A 36 37.26 -21.47 5.78
CA ASP A 36 37.16 -20.59 4.61
C ASP A 36 35.78 -20.70 3.95
N CYS A 37 34.88 -19.79 4.30
CA CYS A 37 33.50 -19.76 3.81
C CYS A 37 33.44 -19.72 2.28
N ALA A 38 34.21 -18.82 1.66
CA ALA A 38 34.20 -18.64 0.21
C ALA A 38 34.73 -19.89 -0.52
N ALA A 39 35.83 -20.47 -0.04
CA ALA A 39 36.37 -21.69 -0.62
C ALA A 39 35.42 -22.89 -0.44
N ALA A 40 34.82 -23.05 0.74
CA ALA A 40 33.85 -24.10 1.02
C ALA A 40 32.61 -23.99 0.11
N LYS A 41 32.05 -22.78 -0.03
CA LYS A 41 30.92 -22.53 -0.93
C LYS A 41 31.28 -22.73 -2.40
N ILE A 42 32.47 -22.32 -2.84
CA ILE A 42 32.93 -22.59 -4.21
C ILE A 42 33.05 -24.08 -4.49
N LEU A 43 33.57 -24.86 -3.53
CA LEU A 43 33.64 -26.33 -3.63
C LEU A 43 32.25 -26.96 -3.74
N GLU A 44 31.28 -26.49 -2.95
CA GLU A 44 29.88 -26.89 -3.03
C GLU A 44 29.29 -26.56 -4.41
N CYS A 45 29.43 -25.32 -4.89
CA CYS A 45 28.90 -24.91 -6.18
C CYS A 45 29.54 -25.68 -7.35
N ARG A 46 30.82 -26.03 -7.25
CA ARG A 46 31.53 -26.78 -8.30
C ARG A 46 30.90 -28.16 -8.56
N ALA A 47 30.21 -28.76 -7.59
CA ALA A 47 29.49 -30.02 -7.78
C ALA A 47 28.40 -29.92 -8.87
N PHE A 48 27.87 -28.72 -9.11
CA PHE A 48 26.88 -28.43 -10.16
C PHE A 48 27.52 -27.98 -11.49
N TYR A 49 28.86 -27.93 -11.58
CA TYR A 49 29.52 -27.43 -12.78
C TYR A 49 29.33 -28.37 -13.98
N GLN A 50 28.78 -27.83 -15.07
CA GLN A 50 28.69 -28.49 -16.37
C GLN A 50 29.19 -27.55 -17.47
N PRO A 51 29.88 -28.07 -18.50
CA PRO A 51 30.46 -27.25 -19.57
C PRO A 51 29.39 -26.83 -20.60
N ILE A 52 28.54 -25.86 -20.25
CA ILE A 52 27.42 -25.39 -21.11
C ILE A 52 27.85 -24.87 -22.49
N GLN A 53 29.11 -24.43 -22.64
CA GLN A 53 29.70 -24.05 -23.93
C GLN A 53 29.61 -25.15 -25.00
N SER A 54 29.49 -26.43 -24.61
CA SER A 54 29.38 -27.55 -25.54
C SER A 54 28.12 -27.51 -26.42
N CYS A 55 27.05 -26.81 -25.98
CA CYS A 55 25.81 -26.67 -26.75
C CYS A 55 25.53 -25.26 -27.28
N GLY A 56 26.47 -24.33 -27.08
CA GLY A 56 26.31 -22.93 -27.42
C GLY A 56 26.28 -22.61 -28.92
N ALA A 57 26.79 -23.51 -29.78
CA ALA A 57 26.87 -23.30 -31.22
C ALA A 57 25.53 -22.91 -31.88
N SER A 58 24.42 -23.46 -31.40
CA SER A 58 23.06 -23.20 -31.89
C SER A 58 22.56 -21.78 -31.57
N TRP A 59 23.15 -21.10 -30.56
CA TRP A 59 22.80 -19.74 -30.15
C TRP A 59 22.93 -18.72 -31.27
N LYS A 60 23.99 -18.85 -32.09
CA LYS A 60 24.31 -17.90 -33.19
C LYS A 60 23.20 -17.77 -34.23
N SER A 61 22.37 -18.80 -34.37
CA SER A 61 21.31 -18.84 -35.37
C SER A 61 20.02 -18.16 -34.89
N ILE A 62 19.88 -17.91 -33.59
CA ILE A 62 18.69 -17.28 -33.01
C ILE A 62 18.72 -15.79 -33.38
N PRO A 63 17.70 -15.24 -34.07
CA PRO A 63 17.63 -13.81 -34.39
C PRO A 63 17.28 -12.96 -33.16
N ASP A 64 17.49 -11.65 -33.28
CA ASP A 64 17.17 -10.67 -32.22
C ASP A 64 15.70 -10.26 -32.34
N ASP A 65 15.05 -9.97 -31.20
CA ASP A 65 13.75 -9.28 -31.08
C ASP A 65 12.59 -9.77 -31.95
N THR A 66 12.61 -11.02 -32.39
CA THR A 66 11.60 -11.60 -33.29
C THR A 66 10.87 -12.74 -32.60
N VAL A 67 9.54 -12.62 -32.52
CA VAL A 67 8.67 -13.70 -32.04
C VAL A 67 8.05 -14.37 -33.26
N SER A 68 8.47 -15.60 -33.57
CA SER A 68 7.88 -16.40 -34.64
C SER A 68 8.05 -17.89 -34.37
N ILE A 69 7.32 -18.73 -35.11
CA ILE A 69 7.46 -20.19 -35.02
C ILE A 69 8.88 -20.66 -35.41
N HIS A 70 9.55 -19.95 -36.32
CA HIS A 70 10.93 -20.22 -36.69
C HIS A 70 11.89 -19.96 -35.52
N VAL A 71 11.69 -18.86 -34.78
CA VAL A 71 12.49 -18.55 -33.58
C VAL A 71 12.25 -19.57 -32.48
N TYR A 72 11.00 -20.02 -32.31
CA TYR A 72 10.66 -21.11 -31.41
C TYR A 72 11.42 -22.40 -31.76
N ALA A 73 11.51 -22.77 -33.04
CA ALA A 73 12.30 -23.91 -33.49
C ALA A 73 13.80 -23.77 -33.20
N LEU A 74 14.36 -22.57 -33.36
CA LEU A 74 15.78 -22.31 -33.09
C LEU A 74 16.13 -22.44 -31.59
N PHE A 75 15.25 -21.96 -30.70
CA PHE A 75 15.39 -22.20 -29.26
C PHE A 75 15.22 -23.68 -28.88
N MET A 76 14.30 -24.39 -29.54
CA MET A 76 14.17 -25.84 -29.37
C MET A 76 15.44 -26.57 -29.81
N ASN A 77 16.08 -26.11 -30.89
CA ASN A 77 17.37 -26.65 -31.34
C ASN A 77 18.50 -26.42 -30.34
N LEU A 78 18.53 -25.26 -29.69
CA LEU A 78 19.44 -25.02 -28.57
C LEU A 78 19.21 -26.03 -27.43
N LYS A 79 17.95 -26.27 -27.04
CA LYS A 79 17.60 -27.25 -25.99
C LYS A 79 18.03 -28.68 -26.37
N ALA A 80 17.77 -29.06 -27.61
CA ALA A 80 18.16 -30.35 -28.17
C ALA A 80 19.68 -30.53 -28.18
N SER A 81 20.42 -29.49 -28.61
CA SER A 81 21.89 -29.48 -28.62
C SER A 81 22.44 -29.70 -27.21
N CYS A 82 21.91 -29.01 -26.19
CA CYS A 82 22.33 -29.20 -24.80
C CYS A 82 22.04 -30.61 -24.29
N LYS A 83 20.88 -31.17 -24.65
CA LYS A 83 20.53 -32.55 -24.27
C LYS A 83 21.47 -33.57 -24.88
N LEU A 84 21.86 -33.40 -26.15
CA LEU A 84 22.78 -34.30 -26.85
C LEU A 84 24.22 -34.19 -26.37
N SER A 85 24.61 -33.01 -25.86
CA SER A 85 25.90 -32.78 -25.21
C SER A 85 25.94 -33.19 -23.73
N ASP A 86 24.90 -33.87 -23.23
CA ASP A 86 24.74 -34.29 -21.83
C ASP A 86 24.80 -33.13 -20.82
N VAL A 87 24.34 -31.95 -21.24
CA VAL A 87 24.21 -30.76 -20.38
C VAL A 87 22.78 -30.65 -19.86
N ASP A 88 22.64 -30.73 -18.55
CA ASP A 88 21.40 -30.47 -17.82
C ASP A 88 21.33 -29.00 -17.39
N LEU A 89 20.49 -28.24 -18.10
CA LEU A 89 20.32 -26.81 -17.85
C LEU A 89 19.75 -26.50 -16.45
N LYS A 90 19.05 -27.44 -15.80
CA LYS A 90 18.63 -27.26 -14.40
C LYS A 90 19.82 -27.28 -13.47
N THR A 91 20.78 -28.17 -13.71
CA THR A 91 22.03 -28.23 -12.96
C THR A 91 22.85 -26.94 -13.17
N VAL A 92 22.89 -26.41 -14.41
CA VAL A 92 23.55 -25.11 -14.68
C VAL A 92 22.83 -23.95 -13.99
N GLN A 93 21.49 -23.95 -13.94
CA GLN A 93 20.74 -22.95 -13.19
C GLN A 93 21.07 -23.02 -11.68
N ALA A 94 21.08 -24.22 -11.10
CA ALA A 94 21.46 -24.43 -9.70
C ALA A 94 22.90 -23.96 -9.40
N LEU A 95 23.84 -24.16 -10.34
CA LEU A 95 25.19 -23.62 -10.24
C LEU A 95 25.19 -22.10 -10.15
N ILE A 96 24.45 -21.43 -11.03
CA ILE A 96 24.37 -19.97 -11.08
C ILE A 96 23.72 -19.43 -9.81
N GLU A 97 22.65 -20.05 -9.33
CA GLU A 97 21.99 -19.71 -8.07
C GLU A 97 22.96 -19.86 -6.89
N CYS A 98 23.71 -20.97 -6.82
CA CYS A 98 24.74 -21.19 -5.81
C CYS A 98 25.85 -20.13 -5.83
N ILE A 99 26.29 -19.71 -7.02
CA ILE A 99 27.31 -18.67 -7.16
C ILE A 99 26.75 -17.28 -6.82
N SER A 100 25.50 -17.01 -7.16
CA SER A 100 24.84 -15.76 -6.80
C SER A 100 24.66 -15.62 -5.28
N SER A 101 24.48 -16.74 -4.55
CA SER A 101 24.41 -16.74 -3.09
C SER A 101 25.77 -16.65 -2.42
N LEU A 102 26.88 -16.76 -3.15
CA LEU A 102 28.22 -16.73 -2.58
C LEU A 102 28.51 -15.41 -1.87
N ASP A 103 28.21 -14.27 -2.48
CA ASP A 103 28.41 -12.96 -1.85
C ASP A 103 27.39 -12.69 -0.73
N ILE A 104 26.25 -13.42 -0.75
CA ILE A 104 25.24 -13.36 0.30
C ILE A 104 25.75 -14.08 1.55
N ASP A 105 26.29 -15.29 1.44
CA ASP A 105 26.70 -16.07 2.62
C ASP A 105 28.15 -15.77 3.03
N CYS A 106 29.02 -15.54 2.04
CA CYS A 106 30.47 -15.39 2.19
C CYS A 106 30.96 -14.14 1.44
N PRO A 107 30.81 -12.93 2.03
CA PRO A 107 31.24 -11.69 1.39
C PRO A 107 32.72 -11.78 0.97
N LEU A 108 33.00 -11.61 -0.32
CA LEU A 108 34.36 -11.75 -0.84
C LEU A 108 35.24 -10.61 -0.34
N THR A 109 36.40 -10.94 0.23
CA THR A 109 37.44 -9.95 0.51
C THR A 109 37.88 -9.29 -0.80
N LYS A 110 37.84 -7.95 -0.87
CA LYS A 110 38.53 -7.22 -1.94
C LYS A 110 40.02 -7.60 -1.87
N PRO A 111 40.61 -8.21 -2.91
CA PRO A 111 42.01 -8.61 -2.85
C PRO A 111 42.88 -7.36 -2.78
N VAL A 112 43.81 -7.35 -1.83
CA VAL A 112 45.03 -6.56 -1.93
C VAL A 112 45.87 -7.21 -3.02
N GLN A 113 46.46 -6.38 -3.88
CA GLN A 113 47.25 -6.71 -5.05
C GLN A 113 48.20 -7.90 -4.81
N GLU A 114 47.99 -9.02 -5.50
CA GLU A 114 49.07 -9.97 -5.78
C GLU A 114 49.09 -10.28 -7.27
N SER A 115 50.27 -10.05 -7.84
CA SER A 115 50.63 -10.15 -9.23
C SER A 115 51.09 -11.56 -9.56
N GLU A 116 50.22 -12.36 -10.17
CA GLU A 116 50.67 -13.52 -10.93
C GLU A 116 49.98 -13.54 -12.30
N THR A 117 50.79 -13.73 -13.33
CA THR A 117 50.38 -13.74 -14.73
C THR A 117 50.06 -15.18 -15.14
N PRO A 118 48.82 -15.51 -15.54
CA PRO A 118 48.55 -16.75 -16.25
C PRO A 118 48.78 -16.54 -17.75
N THR A 119 49.32 -17.58 -18.37
CA THR A 119 49.60 -17.72 -19.80
C THR A 119 48.34 -17.67 -20.66
N THR A 120 48.42 -16.92 -21.76
CA THR A 120 47.43 -16.73 -22.86
C THR A 120 45.98 -16.47 -22.42
N PRO A 121 45.63 -15.21 -22.09
CA PRO A 121 44.26 -14.83 -21.74
C PRO A 121 43.36 -14.66 -22.98
N SER A 122 42.08 -15.05 -22.85
CA SER A 122 41.01 -14.59 -23.75
C SER A 122 40.88 -13.05 -23.64
N PRO A 123 40.38 -12.36 -24.68
CA PRO A 123 40.17 -10.90 -24.63
C PRO A 123 39.36 -10.47 -23.40
N PHE A 124 38.41 -11.31 -22.99
CA PHE A 124 37.55 -11.08 -21.83
C PHE A 124 38.30 -11.21 -20.49
N SER A 125 39.17 -12.21 -20.33
CA SER A 125 39.95 -12.36 -19.09
C SER A 125 40.99 -11.24 -18.91
N SER A 126 41.50 -10.68 -20.01
CA SER A 126 42.34 -9.47 -20.01
C SER A 126 41.58 -8.20 -19.58
N LEU A 127 40.31 -8.08 -19.98
CA LEU A 127 39.42 -6.97 -19.61
C LEU A 127 39.00 -7.06 -18.13
N LEU A 128 38.71 -8.27 -17.63
CA LEU A 128 38.44 -8.53 -16.21
C LEU A 128 39.64 -8.18 -15.32
N THR A 129 40.87 -8.47 -15.76
CA THR A 129 42.08 -8.06 -15.04
C THR A 129 42.32 -6.55 -15.11
N GLN A 130 42.05 -5.90 -16.25
CA GLN A 130 42.11 -4.44 -16.37
C GLN A 130 41.07 -3.74 -15.50
N MET A 131 39.83 -4.22 -15.46
CA MET A 131 38.77 -3.67 -14.59
C MET A 131 39.11 -3.80 -13.10
N LYS A 132 39.70 -4.92 -12.66
CA LYS A 132 40.22 -5.07 -11.29
C LYS A 132 41.31 -4.06 -10.94
N THR A 133 42.09 -3.64 -11.94
CA THR A 133 43.14 -2.63 -11.76
C THR A 133 42.51 -1.23 -11.63
N ILE A 134 41.44 -0.96 -12.39
CA ILE A 134 40.70 0.30 -12.38
C ILE A 134 39.85 0.45 -11.10
N SER A 135 39.22 -0.63 -10.60
CA SER A 135 38.44 -0.63 -9.35
C SER A 135 39.28 -0.33 -8.10
N SER A 136 40.62 -0.37 -8.20
CA SER A 136 41.54 0.09 -7.14
C SER A 136 41.75 1.61 -7.16
N MET A 137 41.41 2.29 -8.26
CA MET A 137 41.46 3.75 -8.46
C MET A 137 40.08 4.43 -8.38
N THR A 138 38.99 3.69 -8.19
CA THR A 138 37.62 4.19 -8.42
C THR A 138 37.09 5.21 -7.41
N GLN A 139 37.67 5.36 -6.21
CA GLN A 139 37.21 6.43 -5.30
C GLN A 139 37.40 7.84 -5.88
N SER A 140 38.35 8.06 -6.80
CA SER A 140 38.62 9.38 -7.39
C SER A 140 38.02 9.59 -8.79
N LEU A 141 37.56 8.52 -9.47
CA LEU A 141 37.10 8.56 -10.86
C LEU A 141 35.58 8.38 -11.04
N HIS A 142 34.83 7.98 -9.99
CA HIS A 142 33.37 7.80 -10.04
C HIS A 142 32.59 9.07 -10.46
N GLY A 143 33.14 10.26 -10.21
CA GLY A 143 32.54 11.53 -10.67
C GLY A 143 32.74 11.83 -12.15
N PHE A 144 33.67 11.16 -12.83
CA PHE A 144 34.10 11.52 -14.19
C PHE A 144 33.62 10.54 -15.27
N PHE A 145 33.36 9.26 -14.93
CA PHE A 145 32.96 8.24 -15.91
C PHE A 145 31.88 7.27 -15.39
N PRO A 146 30.59 7.70 -15.37
CA PRO A 146 29.45 6.85 -14.95
C PRO A 146 29.25 5.59 -15.81
N ALA A 147 29.78 5.60 -17.05
CA ALA A 147 29.74 4.48 -17.96
C ALA A 147 30.57 3.27 -17.48
N LEU A 148 31.62 3.49 -16.69
CA LEU A 148 32.47 2.40 -16.18
C LEU A 148 31.83 1.67 -15.01
N SER A 149 31.15 2.38 -14.12
CA SER A 149 30.40 1.78 -13.01
C SER A 149 29.18 1.00 -13.49
N THR A 150 28.55 1.43 -14.59
CA THR A 150 27.44 0.70 -15.21
C THR A 150 27.91 -0.57 -15.89
N LEU A 151 29.07 -0.56 -16.57
CA LEU A 151 29.69 -1.77 -17.12
C LEU A 151 30.10 -2.78 -16.02
N GLU A 152 30.65 -2.29 -14.90
CA GLU A 152 31.02 -3.12 -13.75
C GLU A 152 29.78 -3.77 -13.11
N SER A 153 28.71 -3.01 -12.90
CA SER A 153 27.42 -3.54 -12.42
C SER A 153 26.83 -4.58 -13.37
N GLN A 154 26.85 -4.33 -14.68
CA GLN A 154 26.31 -5.25 -15.68
C GLN A 154 27.07 -6.59 -15.75
N LEU A 155 28.38 -6.57 -15.51
CA LEU A 155 29.22 -7.77 -15.39
C LEU A 155 28.90 -8.57 -14.13
N ILE A 156 28.72 -7.89 -13.00
CA ILE A 156 28.34 -8.51 -11.72
C ILE A 156 26.96 -9.18 -11.84
N ASP A 157 26.02 -8.56 -12.57
CA ASP A 157 24.67 -9.06 -12.75
C ASP A 157 24.52 -10.09 -13.87
N PHE A 158 25.57 -10.37 -14.65
CA PHE A 158 25.50 -11.33 -15.77
C PHE A 158 25.01 -12.73 -15.38
N PRO A 159 25.48 -13.34 -14.27
CA PRO A 159 24.94 -14.61 -13.78
C PRO A 159 23.43 -14.53 -13.51
N ASN A 160 22.95 -13.44 -12.93
CA ASN A 160 21.52 -13.24 -12.67
C ASN A 160 20.70 -13.16 -13.97
N TYR A 161 21.21 -12.47 -15.01
CA TYR A 161 20.57 -12.46 -16.33
C TYR A 161 20.55 -13.83 -16.99
N MET A 162 21.60 -14.63 -16.80
CA MET A 162 21.64 -16.00 -17.29
C MET A 162 20.66 -16.92 -16.55
N ALA A 163 20.55 -16.80 -15.22
CA ALA A 163 19.55 -17.54 -14.44
C ALA A 163 18.12 -17.18 -14.90
N ASP A 164 17.84 -15.89 -15.09
CA ASP A 164 16.53 -15.41 -15.55
C ASP A 164 16.19 -15.95 -16.94
N PHE A 165 17.17 -15.98 -17.86
CA PHE A 165 17.02 -16.64 -19.15
C PHE A 165 16.75 -18.15 -19.03
N LEU A 166 17.55 -18.89 -18.26
CA LEU A 166 17.40 -20.34 -18.10
C LEU A 166 16.04 -20.71 -17.47
N HIS A 167 15.56 -19.89 -16.53
CA HIS A 167 14.25 -20.05 -15.93
C HIS A 167 13.13 -19.94 -16.98
N HIS A 168 13.12 -18.85 -17.76
CA HIS A 168 12.13 -18.67 -18.84
C HIS A 168 12.28 -19.72 -19.95
N PHE A 169 13.52 -20.19 -20.18
CA PHE A 169 13.80 -21.25 -21.14
C PHE A 169 13.24 -22.60 -20.70
N GLU A 170 13.30 -22.94 -19.41
CA GLU A 170 12.68 -24.14 -18.85
C GLU A 170 11.15 -24.07 -18.79
N LEU A 171 10.58 -22.89 -18.54
CA LEU A 171 9.13 -22.68 -18.63
C LEU A 171 8.61 -22.89 -20.06
N THR A 172 9.38 -22.43 -21.05
CA THR A 172 9.01 -22.52 -22.48
C THR A 172 9.27 -23.92 -23.05
N PHE A 173 10.40 -24.53 -22.68
CA PHE A 173 10.85 -25.86 -23.11
C PHE A 173 11.18 -26.75 -21.90
N PRO A 174 10.16 -27.34 -21.24
CA PRO A 174 10.37 -28.17 -20.07
C PRO A 174 11.23 -29.39 -20.40
N SER A 175 12.17 -29.70 -19.52
CA SER A 175 13.10 -30.82 -19.70
C SER A 175 12.39 -32.17 -19.78
N SER A 176 11.19 -32.28 -19.21
CA SER A 176 10.30 -33.46 -19.33
C SER A 176 9.96 -33.82 -20.77
N ASP A 177 9.93 -32.83 -21.68
CA ASP A 177 9.53 -33.03 -23.06
C ASP A 177 10.65 -33.64 -23.91
N PHE A 178 11.89 -33.63 -23.39
CA PHE A 178 13.09 -34.11 -24.07
C PHE A 178 13.68 -35.39 -23.45
N ASN A 179 13.22 -35.82 -22.27
CA ASN A 179 13.85 -36.90 -21.49
C ASN A 179 13.96 -38.25 -22.21
N ASN A 180 12.98 -38.56 -23.06
CA ASN A 180 12.90 -39.83 -23.76
C ASN A 180 13.57 -39.79 -25.14
N ILE A 181 14.02 -38.62 -25.61
CA ILE A 181 14.69 -38.43 -26.90
C ILE A 181 16.19 -38.54 -26.70
N ARG A 182 16.84 -39.50 -27.35
CA ARG A 182 18.28 -39.79 -27.16
C ARG A 182 19.13 -39.78 -28.43
N SER A 183 18.51 -39.74 -29.61
CA SER A 183 19.23 -39.83 -30.89
C SER A 183 19.12 -38.53 -31.69
N GLN A 184 20.24 -38.13 -32.31
CA GLN A 184 20.29 -37.03 -33.27
C GLN A 184 19.28 -37.25 -34.42
N SER A 185 19.18 -38.49 -34.90
CA SER A 185 18.27 -38.89 -35.98
C SER A 185 16.80 -38.58 -35.70
N TRP A 186 16.39 -38.55 -34.43
CA TRP A 186 15.03 -38.18 -34.04
C TRP A 186 14.78 -36.70 -34.31
N PHE A 187 15.71 -35.83 -33.91
CA PHE A 187 15.61 -34.39 -34.15
C PHE A 187 15.68 -34.07 -35.64
N ASP A 188 16.56 -34.74 -36.40
CA ASP A 188 16.64 -34.56 -37.85
C ASP A 188 15.32 -34.93 -38.55
N SER A 189 14.68 -36.02 -38.10
CA SER A 189 13.35 -36.42 -38.57
C SER A 189 12.25 -35.45 -38.14
N PHE A 190 12.42 -34.77 -37.00
CA PHE A 190 11.46 -33.78 -36.52
C PHE A 190 11.55 -32.50 -37.36
N TYR A 191 12.77 -31.99 -37.55
CA TYR A 191 13.00 -30.79 -38.37
C TYR A 191 12.60 -30.97 -39.83
N SER A 192 12.71 -32.17 -40.39
CA SER A 192 12.24 -32.44 -41.76
C SER A 192 10.72 -32.34 -41.89
N VAL A 193 9.98 -32.81 -40.88
CA VAL A 193 8.51 -32.84 -40.87
C VAL A 193 7.90 -31.47 -40.53
N ILE A 194 8.63 -30.58 -39.85
CA ILE A 194 8.17 -29.19 -39.58
C ILE A 194 8.68 -28.17 -40.60
N SER A 195 9.37 -28.61 -41.65
CA SER A 195 9.87 -27.73 -42.71
C SER A 195 8.75 -27.25 -43.64
N ASP A 196 9.01 -26.20 -44.43
CA ASP A 196 8.03 -25.64 -45.38
C ASP A 196 7.51 -26.65 -46.44
N ASN A 197 8.14 -27.83 -46.55
CA ASN A 197 7.78 -28.89 -47.50
C ASN A 197 6.76 -29.91 -46.96
N SER A 198 6.21 -29.70 -45.76
CA SER A 198 5.20 -30.57 -45.12
C SER A 198 3.77 -30.30 -45.64
N GLU A 199 2.86 -31.26 -45.43
CA GLU A 199 1.51 -31.28 -46.03
C GLU A 199 0.61 -30.10 -45.61
N LEU A 200 0.81 -29.54 -44.41
CA LEU A 200 0.05 -28.38 -43.87
C LEU A 200 0.94 -27.20 -43.46
N GLY A 201 2.17 -27.11 -43.99
CA GLY A 201 3.19 -26.21 -43.46
C GLY A 201 3.64 -26.67 -42.06
N PRO A 202 4.11 -25.78 -41.16
CA PRO A 202 4.83 -26.21 -39.95
C PRO A 202 4.04 -27.09 -38.95
N ALA A 203 2.73 -27.31 -39.14
CA ALA A 203 1.93 -28.23 -38.34
C ALA A 203 2.16 -29.70 -38.74
N ILE A 204 2.44 -30.55 -37.74
CA ILE A 204 2.67 -31.98 -37.93
C ILE A 204 1.33 -32.72 -38.00
N THR A 205 1.04 -33.36 -39.14
CA THR A 205 -0.18 -34.14 -39.35
C THR A 205 -0.10 -35.56 -38.81
N PHE A 206 -1.25 -36.24 -38.70
CA PHE A 206 -1.30 -37.65 -38.33
C PHE A 206 -0.74 -38.58 -39.43
N SER A 207 -0.75 -38.16 -40.70
CA SER A 207 -0.11 -38.86 -41.82
C SER A 207 1.41 -38.85 -41.67
N GLU A 208 2.00 -37.67 -41.42
CA GLU A 208 3.45 -37.51 -41.24
C GLU A 208 3.97 -38.16 -39.95
N LEU A 209 3.16 -38.17 -38.88
CA LEU A 209 3.48 -38.90 -37.65
C LEU A 209 3.64 -40.41 -37.86
N LYS A 210 2.97 -41.00 -38.85
CA LYS A 210 3.12 -42.43 -39.17
C LYS A 210 4.42 -42.75 -39.89
N THR A 211 4.99 -41.78 -40.61
CA THR A 211 6.28 -41.92 -41.29
C THR A 211 7.47 -41.72 -40.35
N PHE A 212 7.24 -41.07 -39.20
CA PHE A 212 8.25 -40.80 -38.20
C PHE A 212 8.54 -42.05 -37.33
N GLN A 213 9.73 -42.64 -37.46
CA GLN A 213 10.18 -43.72 -36.57
C GLN A 213 10.41 -43.20 -35.15
N SER A 214 9.94 -43.94 -34.13
CA SER A 214 10.06 -43.58 -32.70
C SER A 214 9.47 -42.21 -32.27
N TRP A 215 8.43 -41.71 -32.95
CA TRP A 215 7.76 -40.45 -32.59
C TRP A 215 7.21 -40.44 -31.16
N LYS A 216 6.86 -41.63 -30.63
CA LYS A 216 6.34 -41.80 -29.26
C LYS A 216 7.32 -41.30 -28.20
N ASP A 217 8.62 -41.36 -28.48
CA ASP A 217 9.66 -40.94 -27.55
C ASP A 217 9.66 -39.41 -27.37
N GLY A 218 9.18 -38.63 -28.34
CA GLY A 218 9.03 -37.17 -28.21
C GLY A 218 7.59 -36.67 -28.38
N LYS A 219 6.60 -37.50 -28.03
CA LYS A 219 5.17 -37.16 -28.16
C LYS A 219 4.80 -35.81 -27.52
N ASN A 220 5.35 -35.52 -26.34
CA ASN A 220 5.05 -34.28 -25.61
C ASN A 220 5.56 -33.05 -26.37
N LEU A 221 6.76 -33.14 -26.94
CA LEU A 221 7.36 -32.07 -27.74
C LEU A 221 6.56 -31.81 -29.02
N ILE A 222 6.17 -32.87 -29.73
CA ILE A 222 5.32 -32.80 -30.94
C ILE A 222 3.97 -32.14 -30.64
N PHE A 223 3.32 -32.55 -29.55
CA PHE A 223 2.03 -31.98 -29.16
C PHE A 223 2.14 -30.49 -28.82
N ARG A 224 3.16 -30.12 -28.03
CA ARG A 224 3.45 -28.72 -27.68
C ARG A 224 3.75 -27.87 -28.91
N TRP A 225 4.51 -28.42 -29.87
CA TRP A 225 4.81 -27.75 -31.14
C TRP A 225 3.54 -27.40 -31.91
N ASN A 226 2.67 -28.39 -32.16
CA ASN A 226 1.43 -28.17 -32.91
C ASN A 226 0.50 -27.16 -32.22
N GLU A 227 0.34 -27.24 -30.90
CA GLU A 227 -0.46 -26.26 -30.15
C GLU A 227 0.13 -24.85 -30.24
N THR A 228 1.46 -24.72 -30.17
CA THR A 228 2.16 -23.41 -30.26
C THR A 228 2.03 -22.81 -31.66
N PHE A 229 2.05 -23.65 -32.70
CA PHE A 229 1.81 -23.22 -34.08
C PHE A 229 0.39 -22.67 -34.27
N GLU A 230 -0.64 -23.36 -33.76
CA GLU A 230 -2.03 -22.90 -33.84
C GLU A 230 -2.24 -21.57 -33.08
N GLU A 231 -1.62 -21.41 -31.90
CA GLU A 231 -1.70 -20.16 -31.12
C GLU A 231 -1.05 -18.97 -31.86
N LEU A 232 0.08 -19.18 -32.55
CA LEU A 232 0.77 -18.12 -33.30
C LEU A 232 0.11 -17.77 -34.64
N LYS A 233 -0.80 -18.61 -35.15
CA LYS A 233 -1.52 -18.41 -36.41
C LYS A 233 -2.74 -17.48 -36.28
N GLY A 234 -3.22 -17.23 -35.05
CA GLY A 234 -4.37 -16.36 -34.80
C GLY A 234 -4.03 -14.86 -34.92
N GLU A 235 -4.45 -14.21 -36.00
CA GLU A 235 -4.47 -12.75 -36.14
C GLU A 235 -5.55 -12.15 -35.20
N GLU A 236 -5.20 -11.83 -33.94
CA GLU A 236 -5.74 -10.71 -33.14
C GLU A 236 -5.31 -10.85 -31.66
N PHE A 237 -4.38 -10.00 -31.24
CA PHE A 237 -3.92 -9.93 -29.86
C PHE A 237 -4.94 -9.18 -28.99
N LYS A 238 -5.76 -9.92 -28.23
CA LYS A 238 -6.50 -9.35 -27.10
C LYS A 238 -5.61 -9.41 -25.86
N LEU A 239 -5.21 -8.23 -25.37
CA LEU A 239 -4.64 -8.05 -24.03
C LEU A 239 -5.67 -8.50 -23.00
N ILE A 240 -5.52 -9.72 -22.47
CA ILE A 240 -6.34 -10.23 -21.36
C ILE A 240 -5.65 -9.86 -20.05
N SER A 241 -6.49 -9.51 -19.06
CA SER A 241 -6.19 -9.03 -17.73
C SER A 241 -5.19 -9.88 -16.91
N PRO A 242 -4.54 -9.31 -15.87
CA PRO A 242 -3.34 -9.84 -15.22
C PRO A 242 -3.51 -11.08 -14.32
N GLU A 243 -4.70 -11.69 -14.25
CA GLU A 243 -5.02 -12.69 -13.21
C GLU A 243 -5.22 -14.13 -13.70
N SER A 244 -4.81 -14.45 -14.93
CA SER A 244 -4.88 -15.83 -15.43
C SER A 244 -3.52 -16.30 -15.96
N LYS A 245 -3.22 -17.60 -15.72
CA LYS A 245 -1.99 -18.31 -16.11
C LYS A 245 -1.32 -17.72 -17.37
N GLU A 246 -0.03 -17.44 -17.28
CA GLU A 246 0.76 -16.93 -18.41
C GLU A 246 0.50 -17.75 -19.68
N THR A 247 0.04 -17.09 -20.75
CA THR A 247 -0.16 -17.71 -22.06
C THR A 247 1.19 -18.09 -22.68
N ARG A 248 1.24 -19.12 -23.53
CA ARG A 248 2.52 -19.61 -24.09
C ARG A 248 3.21 -18.56 -24.98
N ILE A 249 2.44 -17.75 -25.69
CA ILE A 249 2.97 -16.60 -26.44
C ILE A 249 3.69 -15.61 -25.53
N LEU A 250 3.15 -15.34 -24.33
CA LEU A 250 3.81 -14.46 -23.36
C LEU A 250 5.13 -15.05 -22.88
N LEU A 251 5.18 -16.37 -22.64
CA LEU A 251 6.42 -17.08 -22.29
C LEU A 251 7.47 -16.97 -23.40
N ILE A 252 7.09 -17.17 -24.66
CA ILE A 252 8.01 -17.02 -25.81
C ILE A 252 8.52 -15.58 -25.92
N ARG A 253 7.63 -14.59 -25.78
CA ARG A 253 8.02 -13.17 -25.83
C ARG A 253 9.03 -12.82 -24.74
N LYS A 254 8.77 -13.25 -23.50
CA LYS A 254 9.71 -13.08 -22.39
C LYS A 254 11.03 -13.78 -22.67
N LEU A 255 11.02 -15.02 -23.19
CA LEU A 255 12.23 -15.75 -23.54
C LEU A 255 13.09 -15.00 -24.58
N VAL A 256 12.47 -14.47 -25.64
CA VAL A 256 13.16 -13.64 -26.65
C VAL A 256 13.76 -12.39 -26.02
N GLU A 257 13.00 -11.68 -25.17
CA GLU A 257 13.48 -10.49 -24.45
C GLU A 257 14.69 -10.80 -23.57
N LYS A 258 14.67 -11.91 -22.81
CA LYS A 258 15.81 -12.33 -21.98
C LYS A 258 17.02 -12.71 -22.82
N ALA A 259 16.80 -13.40 -23.94
CA ALA A 259 17.87 -13.79 -24.85
C ALA A 259 18.51 -12.58 -25.53
N ASP A 260 17.72 -11.58 -25.96
CA ASP A 260 18.23 -10.34 -26.55
C ASP A 260 19.11 -9.58 -25.56
N LYS A 261 18.67 -9.46 -24.31
CA LYS A 261 19.48 -8.85 -23.25
C LYS A 261 20.84 -9.54 -23.08
N LEU A 262 20.88 -10.88 -23.09
CA LEU A 262 22.14 -11.63 -23.02
C LEU A 262 23.03 -11.43 -24.25
N LYS A 263 22.45 -11.35 -25.45
CA LYS A 263 23.20 -11.07 -26.68
C LYS A 263 23.79 -9.67 -26.68
N SER A 264 23.02 -8.67 -26.25
CA SER A 264 23.51 -7.30 -26.11
C SER A 264 24.70 -7.25 -25.18
N LEU A 265 24.62 -7.91 -24.00
CA LEU A 265 25.74 -8.01 -23.06
C LEU A 265 26.94 -8.74 -23.68
N ALA A 266 26.75 -9.89 -24.29
CA ALA A 266 27.84 -10.64 -24.93
C ALA A 266 28.55 -9.80 -26.01
N ARG A 267 27.81 -9.04 -26.84
CA ARG A 267 28.36 -8.11 -27.84
C ARG A 267 29.17 -6.99 -27.21
N GLN A 268 28.67 -6.39 -26.12
CA GLN A 268 29.36 -5.33 -25.40
C GLN A 268 30.73 -5.79 -24.88
N PHE A 269 30.86 -7.06 -24.52
CA PHE A 269 32.12 -7.65 -24.03
C PHE A 269 32.93 -8.40 -25.10
N ALA A 270 32.60 -8.22 -26.39
CA ALA A 270 33.24 -8.90 -27.51
C ALA A 270 33.27 -10.44 -27.37
N ALA A 271 32.31 -11.02 -26.64
CA ALA A 271 32.12 -12.46 -26.54
C ALA A 271 31.26 -12.95 -27.72
N ASN A 272 31.66 -14.07 -28.33
CA ASN A 272 30.94 -14.65 -29.46
C ASN A 272 29.55 -15.18 -29.05
N GLU A 273 29.41 -15.61 -27.80
CA GLU A 273 28.16 -16.10 -27.23
C GLU A 273 28.16 -15.99 -25.70
N PRO A 274 26.98 -15.87 -25.05
CA PRO A 274 26.91 -15.69 -23.60
C PRO A 274 27.37 -16.92 -22.80
N PHE A 275 27.35 -18.13 -23.38
CA PHE A 275 27.82 -19.34 -22.70
C PHE A 275 29.34 -19.37 -22.53
N THR A 276 30.12 -18.93 -23.52
CA THR A 276 31.57 -18.71 -23.35
C THR A 276 31.89 -17.66 -22.29
N MET A 277 31.13 -16.56 -22.26
CA MET A 277 31.31 -15.52 -21.24
C MET A 277 31.02 -16.06 -19.83
N LEU A 278 29.95 -16.85 -19.67
CA LEU A 278 29.68 -17.54 -18.40
C LEU A 278 30.84 -18.46 -18.02
N HIS A 279 31.36 -19.27 -18.95
CA HIS A 279 32.48 -20.17 -18.69
C HIS A 279 33.72 -19.41 -18.20
N ASP A 280 34.09 -18.29 -18.83
CA ASP A 280 35.23 -17.46 -18.43
C ASP A 280 35.02 -16.83 -17.04
N ILE A 281 33.80 -16.39 -16.72
CA ILE A 281 33.45 -15.88 -15.37
C ILE A 281 33.60 -16.99 -14.34
N LEU A 282 33.05 -18.18 -14.60
CA LEU A 282 33.12 -19.34 -13.72
C LEU A 282 34.57 -19.79 -13.50
N ALA A 283 35.37 -19.87 -14.56
CA ALA A 283 36.79 -20.19 -14.48
C ALA A 283 37.56 -19.19 -13.60
N THR A 284 37.21 -17.90 -13.69
CA THR A 284 37.79 -16.84 -12.85
C THR A 284 37.38 -16.97 -11.38
N ILE A 285 36.15 -17.40 -11.09
CA ILE A 285 35.67 -17.60 -9.71
C ILE A 285 36.33 -18.83 -9.11
N PHE A 286 36.33 -19.95 -9.83
CA PHE A 286 36.92 -21.22 -9.39
C PHE A 286 38.44 -21.14 -9.28
N GLY A 287 39.11 -20.38 -10.15
CA GLY A 287 40.55 -20.17 -10.06
C GLY A 287 41.03 -19.39 -8.84
N ARG A 288 40.14 -18.81 -8.03
CA ARG A 288 40.51 -18.08 -6.79
C ARG A 288 40.75 -18.98 -5.58
N VAL A 289 40.41 -20.26 -5.68
CA VAL A 289 40.49 -21.20 -4.55
C VAL A 289 41.70 -22.09 -4.72
N ASP A 290 42.57 -22.07 -3.72
CA ASP A 290 43.66 -23.03 -3.63
C ASP A 290 43.10 -24.38 -3.15
N TYR A 291 42.84 -25.26 -4.11
CA TYR A 291 42.22 -26.58 -3.90
C TYR A 291 43.11 -27.55 -3.11
N THR A 292 44.35 -27.16 -2.78
CA THR A 292 45.29 -27.99 -2.03
C THR A 292 45.03 -27.98 -0.52
N SER A 293 44.28 -27.00 0.01
CA SER A 293 43.93 -26.97 1.43
C SER A 293 42.63 -27.75 1.70
N SER A 294 42.75 -29.02 2.06
CA SER A 294 41.64 -29.91 2.46
C SER A 294 40.76 -29.39 3.60
N ASN A 295 41.21 -28.37 4.32
CA ASN A 295 40.62 -27.93 5.59
C ASN A 295 39.58 -26.81 5.43
N ALA A 296 39.30 -26.33 4.21
CA ALA A 296 38.39 -25.20 3.98
C ALA A 296 36.98 -25.43 4.55
N THR A 297 36.50 -26.67 4.51
CA THR A 297 35.17 -27.09 4.98
C THR A 297 35.14 -27.47 6.47
N GLU A 298 36.28 -27.49 7.15
CA GLU A 298 36.33 -27.80 8.58
C GLU A 298 35.67 -26.68 9.38
N GLU A 299 34.97 -27.04 10.45
CA GLU A 299 34.32 -26.09 11.35
C GLU A 299 35.37 -25.52 12.32
N CYS A 300 35.52 -24.20 12.37
CA CYS A 300 36.41 -23.51 13.31
C CYS A 300 35.65 -22.86 14.49
N ALA A 301 34.38 -22.49 14.28
CA ALA A 301 33.54 -21.94 15.33
C ALA A 301 32.06 -22.24 15.10
N LYS A 302 31.26 -22.06 16.15
CA LYS A 302 29.79 -22.09 16.10
C LYS A 302 29.25 -20.73 16.51
N ALA A 303 28.26 -20.23 15.78
CA ALA A 303 27.54 -19.01 16.14
C ALA A 303 26.07 -19.31 16.37
N ILE A 304 25.50 -18.75 17.44
CA ILE A 304 24.06 -18.80 17.71
C ILE A 304 23.55 -17.36 17.76
N GLY A 305 22.64 -17.01 16.86
CA GLY A 305 22.00 -15.71 16.78
C GLY A 305 20.67 -15.64 17.52
N PHE A 306 20.44 -14.53 18.21
CA PHE A 306 19.22 -14.24 18.96
C PHE A 306 18.68 -12.84 18.62
N VAL A 307 17.36 -12.71 18.66
CA VAL A 307 16.63 -11.45 18.62
C VAL A 307 15.60 -11.43 19.72
N GLU A 308 15.59 -10.34 20.51
CA GLU A 308 14.63 -10.16 21.59
C GLU A 308 14.11 -8.71 21.66
N PRO A 309 12.78 -8.48 21.61
CA PRO A 309 11.74 -9.47 21.29
C PRO A 309 11.72 -9.80 19.78
N GLY A 310 11.27 -11.02 19.42
CA GLY A 310 11.09 -11.41 18.00
C GLY A 310 9.97 -10.67 17.27
N LYS A 311 9.12 -9.98 18.03
CA LYS A 311 8.00 -9.19 17.54
C LYS A 311 7.85 -7.94 18.40
N LEU A 312 7.83 -6.77 17.76
CA LEU A 312 7.73 -5.48 18.43
C LEU A 312 6.83 -4.52 17.64
N ARG A 313 6.59 -3.34 18.22
CA ARG A 313 5.91 -2.20 17.59
C ARG A 313 6.89 -1.12 17.13
N GLU A 314 6.39 -0.16 16.36
CA GLU A 314 7.21 0.90 15.73
C GLU A 314 8.04 1.72 16.73
N SER A 315 7.51 1.92 17.94
CA SER A 315 8.14 2.72 18.99
C SER A 315 9.07 1.94 19.92
N GLU A 316 9.09 0.60 19.80
CA GLU A 316 9.81 -0.28 20.71
C GLU A 316 11.25 -0.53 20.24
N GLU A 317 12.12 -0.92 21.16
CA GLU A 317 13.51 -1.31 20.88
C GLU A 317 13.65 -2.83 20.88
N PHE A 318 14.64 -3.34 20.15
CA PHE A 318 15.00 -4.75 20.19
C PHE A 318 16.51 -4.94 20.31
N GLU A 319 16.91 -6.10 20.83
CA GLU A 319 18.30 -6.51 20.97
C GLU A 319 18.62 -7.65 20.00
N VAL A 320 19.72 -7.49 19.25
CA VAL A 320 20.35 -8.57 18.49
C VAL A 320 21.55 -9.03 19.27
N SER A 321 21.68 -10.34 19.51
CA SER A 321 22.87 -10.90 20.15
C SER A 321 23.36 -12.16 19.45
N ILE A 322 24.66 -12.42 19.55
CA ILE A 322 25.33 -13.58 18.98
C ILE A 322 26.25 -14.18 20.01
N VAL A 323 26.18 -15.51 20.13
CA VAL A 323 27.09 -16.31 20.94
C VAL A 323 28.00 -17.08 20.00
N ILE A 324 29.29 -16.77 20.00
CA ILE A 324 30.32 -17.46 19.22
C ILE A 324 31.16 -18.35 20.11
N THR A 325 31.26 -19.64 19.77
CA THR A 325 32.13 -20.60 20.44
C THR A 325 33.24 -21.04 19.50
N ASN A 326 34.50 -20.85 19.90
CA ASN A 326 35.64 -21.44 19.20
C ASN A 326 35.66 -22.95 19.50
N VAL A 327 35.42 -23.78 18.49
CA VAL A 327 35.35 -25.25 18.65
C VAL A 327 36.68 -25.94 18.39
N MET A 328 37.72 -25.19 18.02
CA MET A 328 39.07 -25.72 17.79
C MET A 328 39.76 -26.04 19.12
N ASP A 329 40.64 -27.05 19.09
CA ASP A 329 41.37 -27.50 20.29
C ASP A 329 42.66 -26.71 20.55
N THR A 330 43.29 -26.17 19.50
CA THR A 330 44.65 -25.59 19.60
C THR A 330 44.76 -24.16 19.06
N GLN A 331 43.91 -23.78 18.11
CA GLN A 331 44.01 -22.50 17.41
C GLN A 331 43.15 -21.40 18.07
N VAL A 332 43.68 -20.19 18.08
CA VAL A 332 43.01 -18.98 18.58
C VAL A 332 42.44 -18.21 17.40
N LEU A 333 41.19 -17.77 17.49
CA LEU A 333 40.62 -16.81 16.54
C LEU A 333 41.05 -15.40 16.94
N GLN A 334 41.66 -14.64 16.03
CA GLN A 334 42.20 -13.31 16.32
C GLN A 334 41.38 -12.21 15.63
N ASN A 335 41.45 -10.99 16.16
CA ASN A 335 40.90 -9.77 15.54
C ASN A 335 39.43 -9.89 15.08
N LEU A 336 38.56 -10.44 15.94
CA LEU A 336 37.15 -10.59 15.64
C LEU A 336 36.49 -9.21 15.50
N ARG A 337 35.88 -8.95 14.35
CA ARG A 337 35.10 -7.74 14.06
C ARG A 337 33.70 -8.13 13.63
N PHE A 338 32.74 -7.33 14.07
CA PHE A 338 31.31 -7.57 13.89
C PHE A 338 30.67 -6.37 13.22
N GLN A 339 29.97 -6.61 12.12
CA GLN A 339 29.18 -5.60 11.42
C GLN A 339 27.74 -6.11 11.30
N LEU A 340 26.81 -5.36 11.90
CA LEU A 340 25.38 -5.65 11.82
C LEU A 340 24.79 -5.04 10.54
N GLU A 341 24.03 -5.85 9.81
CA GLU A 341 23.27 -5.47 8.62
C GLU A 341 21.82 -5.92 8.82
N ILE A 342 20.86 -5.06 8.48
CA ILE A 342 19.44 -5.40 8.52
C ILE A 342 18.92 -5.29 7.10
N LEU A 343 18.39 -6.40 6.58
CA LEU A 343 17.89 -6.52 5.22
C LEU A 343 16.38 -6.79 5.24
N HIS A 344 15.66 -6.23 4.29
CA HIS A 344 14.23 -6.51 4.11
C HIS A 344 14.01 -7.96 3.68
N SER A 345 13.18 -8.71 4.41
CA SER A 345 12.88 -10.11 4.06
C SER A 345 12.02 -10.26 2.81
N THR A 346 11.32 -9.21 2.37
CA THR A 346 10.44 -9.25 1.18
C THR A 346 10.71 -8.06 0.24
N PRO A 347 11.01 -8.30 -1.05
CA PRO A 347 11.34 -7.25 -2.01
C PRO A 347 10.11 -6.50 -2.58
N SER A 348 8.89 -6.83 -2.14
CA SER A 348 7.64 -6.34 -2.75
C SER A 348 7.21 -4.92 -2.32
N GLY A 349 7.99 -4.24 -1.48
CA GLY A 349 7.72 -2.86 -1.08
C GLY A 349 9.00 -2.04 -1.05
N ASN A 350 8.95 -0.83 -1.60
CA ASN A 350 10.04 0.14 -1.47
C ASN A 350 10.02 0.72 -0.03
N TYR A 351 10.52 -0.05 0.93
CA TYR A 351 10.55 0.30 2.36
C TYR A 351 11.73 1.21 2.73
N SER A 352 12.14 2.10 1.81
CA SER A 352 13.28 3.01 2.00
C SER A 352 13.06 4.10 3.06
N PHE A 353 11.98 4.01 3.85
CA PHE A 353 11.57 4.98 4.87
C PHE A 353 11.89 4.55 6.30
N ILE A 354 12.54 3.39 6.48
CA ILE A 354 12.93 2.86 7.79
C ILE A 354 14.44 3.04 7.95
N LYS A 355 14.84 3.61 9.09
CA LYS A 355 16.23 3.77 9.50
C LYS A 355 16.42 3.10 10.86
N TYR A 356 17.63 2.67 11.16
CA TYR A 356 17.93 2.05 12.45
C TYR A 356 18.96 2.87 13.20
N ARG A 357 18.64 3.21 14.45
CA ARG A 357 19.63 3.74 15.40
C ARG A 357 20.21 2.54 16.14
N ILE A 358 21.47 2.24 15.82
CA ILE A 358 22.20 1.11 16.41
C ILE A 358 23.02 1.64 17.59
N GLY A 359 22.78 1.09 18.77
CA GLY A 359 23.54 1.39 19.99
C GLY A 359 24.98 0.84 19.95
N PRO A 360 25.77 1.10 21.01
CA PRO A 360 27.14 0.58 21.08
C PRO A 360 27.17 -0.95 21.15
N LEU A 361 28.30 -1.51 20.73
CA LEU A 361 28.59 -2.95 20.82
C LEU A 361 28.87 -3.34 22.27
N PHE A 362 28.10 -4.28 22.81
CA PHE A 362 28.36 -4.91 24.11
C PHE A 362 28.96 -6.29 23.92
N TYR A 363 29.88 -6.72 24.79
CA TYR A 363 30.44 -8.06 24.75
C TYR A 363 30.72 -8.64 26.14
N SER A 364 30.64 -9.97 26.27
CA SER A 364 30.93 -10.71 27.51
C SER A 364 31.43 -12.13 27.23
N GLY A 365 32.03 -12.79 28.23
CA GLY A 365 32.52 -14.18 28.12
C GLY A 365 33.88 -14.37 27.43
N GLY A 366 34.36 -13.37 26.68
CA GLY A 366 35.65 -13.35 25.99
C GLY A 366 36.06 -11.93 25.57
N ILE A 367 37.12 -11.81 24.76
CA ILE A 367 37.62 -10.52 24.25
C ILE A 367 37.62 -10.57 22.71
N PRO A 368 37.00 -9.60 22.00
CA PRO A 368 36.98 -9.60 20.53
C PRO A 368 38.36 -9.66 19.86
N SER A 369 39.41 -9.18 20.53
CA SER A 369 40.78 -9.24 20.00
C SER A 369 41.32 -10.68 19.87
N TYR A 370 40.91 -11.61 20.76
CA TYR A 370 41.34 -13.00 20.72
C TYR A 370 40.32 -13.93 21.43
N LEU A 371 39.89 -14.99 20.74
CA LEU A 371 39.01 -16.02 21.28
C LEU A 371 39.75 -17.37 21.37
N SER A 372 40.13 -17.74 22.58
CA SER A 372 40.88 -18.96 22.87
C SER A 372 40.09 -20.24 22.52
N PRO A 373 40.78 -21.38 22.32
CA PRO A 373 40.16 -22.70 22.16
C PRO A 373 39.07 -22.99 23.21
N GLN A 374 37.95 -23.55 22.76
CA GLN A 374 36.82 -23.95 23.62
C GLN A 374 36.21 -22.83 24.48
N LYS A 375 36.45 -21.55 24.11
CA LYS A 375 35.85 -20.39 24.78
C LYS A 375 34.74 -19.78 23.94
N THR A 376 33.86 -19.08 24.64
CA THR A 376 32.66 -18.45 24.08
C THR A 376 32.70 -16.94 24.26
N LEU A 377 32.31 -16.20 23.23
CA LEU A 377 32.15 -14.76 23.22
C LEU A 377 30.70 -14.43 22.90
N THR A 378 30.04 -13.66 23.75
CA THR A 378 28.72 -13.10 23.47
C THR A 378 28.86 -11.65 23.07
N VAL A 379 28.16 -11.24 22.02
CA VAL A 379 28.15 -9.89 21.47
C VAL A 379 26.71 -9.43 21.29
N SER A 380 26.36 -8.20 21.63
CA SER A 380 25.01 -7.68 21.42
C SER A 380 24.93 -6.19 21.06
N TRP A 381 23.81 -5.84 20.42
CA TRP A 381 23.43 -4.48 20.02
C TRP A 381 21.99 -4.20 20.43
N LYS A 382 21.74 -3.04 21.02
CA LYS A 382 20.39 -2.49 21.13
C LYS A 382 20.07 -1.63 19.91
N ILE A 383 18.89 -1.84 19.32
CA ILE A 383 18.50 -1.24 18.06
C ILE A 383 17.13 -0.59 18.23
N HIS A 384 17.04 0.68 17.82
CA HIS A 384 15.79 1.42 17.78
C HIS A 384 15.41 1.70 16.31
N PRO A 385 14.28 1.18 15.82
CA PRO A 385 13.78 1.49 14.49
C PRO A 385 13.24 2.94 14.46
N VAL A 386 13.47 3.63 13.36
CA VAL A 386 13.06 5.02 13.14
C VAL A 386 12.35 5.10 11.80
N PHE A 387 11.08 5.50 11.86
CA PHE A 387 10.21 5.53 10.70
C PHE A 387 10.00 6.98 10.24
N ASP A 388 10.28 7.26 8.97
CA ASP A 388 9.93 8.56 8.36
C ASP A 388 8.40 8.68 8.13
N ARG A 389 7.68 7.55 8.08
CA ARG A 389 6.21 7.43 7.95
C ARG A 389 5.70 6.24 8.75
N ARG A 390 4.46 6.35 9.25
CA ARG A 390 3.78 5.26 9.97
C ARG A 390 3.60 4.01 9.10
N LEU A 391 3.85 2.85 9.68
CA LEU A 391 3.56 1.54 9.12
C LEU A 391 2.05 1.36 9.03
N THR A 392 1.60 0.91 7.86
CA THR A 392 0.22 0.51 7.63
C THR A 392 0.02 -0.99 7.82
N GLU A 393 1.09 -1.77 7.67
CA GLU A 393 1.10 -3.22 7.75
C GLU A 393 2.34 -3.72 8.50
N ALA A 394 2.29 -4.97 8.94
CA ALA A 394 3.44 -5.59 9.59
C ALA A 394 4.56 -5.83 8.57
N ILE A 395 5.79 -5.54 8.97
CA ILE A 395 6.99 -5.75 8.17
C ILE A 395 7.88 -6.81 8.81
N LYS A 396 8.65 -7.50 7.97
CA LYS A 396 9.65 -8.47 8.40
C LYS A 396 11.02 -8.03 7.97
N GLU A 397 11.92 -8.01 8.93
CA GLU A 397 13.31 -7.63 8.73
C GLU A 397 14.20 -8.81 9.13
N GLN A 398 15.29 -8.97 8.39
CA GLN A 398 16.28 -10.02 8.53
C GLN A 398 17.58 -9.40 9.02
N PRO A 399 17.87 -9.43 10.33
CA PRO A 399 19.18 -9.06 10.83
C PRO A 399 20.20 -10.11 10.39
N ASN A 400 21.41 -9.63 10.10
CA ASN A 400 22.56 -10.43 9.71
C ASN A 400 23.80 -9.81 10.34
N VAL A 401 24.80 -10.62 10.69
CA VAL A 401 26.07 -10.11 11.17
C VAL A 401 27.21 -10.66 10.35
N ILE A 402 27.99 -9.75 9.76
CA ILE A 402 29.24 -10.09 9.09
C ILE A 402 30.31 -10.22 10.17
N LEU A 403 30.80 -11.44 10.36
CA LEU A 403 31.94 -11.74 11.19
C LEU A 403 33.21 -11.71 10.33
N THR A 404 34.17 -10.89 10.73
CA THR A 404 35.54 -10.94 10.23
C THR A 404 36.46 -11.44 11.32
N PHE A 405 37.38 -12.35 11.02
CA PHE A 405 38.38 -12.84 11.96
C PHE A 405 39.67 -13.24 11.24
N ASP A 406 40.78 -13.30 11.97
CA ASP A 406 42.06 -13.80 11.46
C ASP A 406 42.31 -15.22 11.99
N LEU A 407 42.64 -16.12 11.07
CA LEU A 407 43.03 -17.50 11.36
C LEU A 407 44.29 -17.83 10.57
N ASN A 408 45.35 -18.25 11.26
CA ASN A 408 46.66 -18.53 10.66
C ASN A 408 47.21 -17.34 9.82
N ASN A 409 47.08 -16.12 10.36
CA ASN A 409 47.44 -14.84 9.70
C ASN A 409 46.69 -14.54 8.39
N LYS A 410 45.63 -15.27 8.07
CA LYS A 410 44.74 -14.98 6.94
C LYS A 410 43.41 -14.45 7.45
N ARG A 411 42.96 -13.34 6.87
CA ARG A 411 41.66 -12.74 7.17
C ARG A 411 40.54 -13.56 6.54
N LYS A 412 39.53 -13.88 7.33
CA LYS A 412 38.33 -14.65 6.97
C LYS A 412 37.07 -13.83 7.24
N ILE A 413 36.05 -14.04 6.42
CA ILE A 413 34.76 -13.34 6.50
C ILE A 413 33.63 -14.36 6.31
N GLN A 414 32.58 -14.26 7.13
CA GLN A 414 31.36 -15.05 6.98
C GLN A 414 30.16 -14.26 7.49
N ARG A 415 29.02 -14.33 6.79
CA ARG A 415 27.76 -13.77 7.26
C ARG A 415 27.05 -14.79 8.16
N ILE A 416 26.57 -14.32 9.30
CA ILE A 416 25.80 -15.08 10.28
C ILE A 416 24.35 -14.59 10.19
N ARG A 417 23.43 -15.51 9.90
CA ARG A 417 22.00 -15.21 9.87
C ARG A 417 21.46 -15.21 11.31
N ILE A 418 20.56 -14.27 11.57
CA ILE A 418 19.92 -14.07 12.87
C ILE A 418 18.41 -14.27 12.67
N PRO A 419 17.62 -14.72 13.66
CA PRO A 419 16.18 -14.87 13.46
C PRO A 419 15.49 -13.59 12.96
N GLU A 420 14.52 -13.73 12.05
CA GLU A 420 13.73 -12.61 11.54
C GLU A 420 12.99 -11.89 12.68
N ILE A 421 12.82 -10.58 12.51
CA ILE A 421 12.05 -9.74 13.42
C ILE A 421 10.82 -9.19 12.72
N THR A 422 9.69 -9.20 13.43
CA THR A 422 8.43 -8.64 12.93
C THR A 422 8.11 -7.32 13.62
N ILE A 423 8.04 -6.22 12.85
CA ILE A 423 7.64 -4.91 13.37
C ILE A 423 6.17 -4.65 13.00
N LEU A 424 5.35 -4.37 13.99
CA LEU A 424 3.93 -4.09 13.84
C LEU A 424 3.66 -2.58 13.87
N PRO A 425 2.65 -2.09 13.13
CA PRO A 425 2.10 -0.76 13.33
C PRO A 425 1.73 -0.53 14.80
N ASP A 426 2.05 0.67 15.30
CA ASP A 426 1.60 1.09 16.62
C ASP A 426 0.07 1.08 16.72
N ARG A 427 -0.41 0.85 17.95
CA ARG A 427 -1.84 0.98 18.28
C ARG A 427 -2.15 2.46 18.48
N HIS A 428 -3.31 2.92 18.06
CA HIS A 428 -3.75 4.29 18.35
C HIS A 428 -5.26 4.32 18.58
N LEU A 429 -5.67 4.91 19.68
CA LEU A 429 -7.06 4.99 20.08
C LEU A 429 -7.44 6.45 20.26
N ARG A 430 -8.57 6.86 19.69
CA ARG A 430 -9.12 8.19 19.87
C ARG A 430 -10.52 8.09 20.44
N VAL A 431 -10.80 8.86 21.48
CA VAL A 431 -12.11 8.91 22.15
C VAL A 431 -12.61 10.34 22.21
N TYR A 432 -13.78 10.57 21.62
CA TYR A 432 -14.55 11.80 21.82
C TYR A 432 -15.68 11.52 22.80
N ALA A 433 -15.64 12.18 23.96
CA ALA A 433 -16.72 12.18 24.93
C ALA A 433 -17.67 13.33 24.66
N LEU A 434 -18.92 13.03 24.33
CA LEU A 434 -19.98 13.98 24.07
C LEU A 434 -20.96 13.96 25.24
N ALA A 435 -21.22 15.10 25.87
CA ALA A 435 -22.21 15.19 26.93
C ALA A 435 -23.24 16.28 26.66
N PHE A 436 -24.50 16.02 27.00
CA PHE A 436 -25.47 17.10 27.12
C PHE A 436 -25.14 17.91 28.38
N PRO A 437 -25.19 19.26 28.33
CA PRO A 437 -24.80 20.11 29.45
C PRO A 437 -25.58 19.84 30.74
N ASP A 438 -26.84 19.42 30.62
CA ASP A 438 -27.74 19.21 31.73
C ASP A 438 -28.15 17.74 31.85
N VAL A 439 -28.12 17.22 33.09
CA VAL A 439 -28.60 15.89 33.47
C VAL A 439 -29.82 16.05 34.37
N PHE A 440 -30.95 15.49 33.94
CA PHE A 440 -32.24 15.67 34.61
C PHE A 440 -32.52 14.59 35.67
N PRO A 441 -33.42 14.86 36.64
CA PRO A 441 -33.86 13.86 37.62
C PRO A 441 -34.67 12.71 37.03
N ARG A 442 -35.25 12.91 35.84
CA ARG A 442 -36.01 11.92 35.08
C ARG A 442 -35.43 11.84 33.67
N THR A 443 -35.54 10.67 33.05
CA THR A 443 -35.12 10.46 31.66
C THR A 443 -35.88 11.42 30.75
N SER A 444 -35.16 12.25 30.00
CA SER A 444 -35.76 13.11 28.99
C SER A 444 -35.94 12.33 27.70
N GLU A 445 -37.12 12.40 27.08
CA GLU A 445 -37.34 11.84 25.74
C GLU A 445 -36.62 12.66 24.64
N SER A 446 -36.24 13.91 24.94
CA SER A 446 -35.57 14.79 23.97
C SER A 446 -34.06 14.56 23.85
N GLN A 447 -33.44 13.86 24.81
CA GLN A 447 -32.00 13.60 24.82
C GLN A 447 -31.75 12.10 24.59
N PRO A 448 -31.08 11.70 23.48
CA PRO A 448 -30.86 10.28 23.18
C PRO A 448 -29.88 9.60 24.13
N PHE A 449 -29.01 10.37 24.79
CA PHE A 449 -28.07 9.93 25.82
C PHE A 449 -27.77 11.07 26.79
N SER A 450 -27.13 10.78 27.92
CA SER A 450 -26.54 11.82 28.79
C SER A 450 -25.05 12.02 28.49
N LEU A 451 -24.32 10.93 28.30
CA LEU A 451 -22.92 10.89 27.88
C LEU A 451 -22.76 9.84 26.76
N SER A 452 -22.00 10.16 25.72
CA SER A 452 -21.64 9.24 24.63
C SER A 452 -20.14 9.26 24.41
N LEU A 453 -19.48 8.09 24.40
CA LEU A 453 -18.07 7.94 24.04
C LEU A 453 -17.98 7.38 22.63
N HIS A 454 -17.42 8.15 21.71
CA HIS A 454 -17.11 7.73 20.35
C HIS A 454 -15.69 7.19 20.32
N VAL A 455 -15.56 5.86 20.33
CA VAL A 455 -14.31 5.12 20.45
C VAL A 455 -13.83 4.74 19.06
N MET A 456 -12.76 5.38 18.61
CA MET A 456 -12.26 5.30 17.23
C MET A 456 -10.88 4.64 17.21
N ASN A 457 -10.71 3.58 16.42
CA ASN A 457 -9.38 3.08 16.13
C ASN A 457 -8.75 3.94 15.02
N SER A 458 -7.91 4.90 15.41
CA SER A 458 -7.21 5.79 14.49
C SER A 458 -5.86 5.21 14.04
N GLY A 459 -5.48 4.03 14.53
CA GLY A 459 -4.26 3.32 14.12
C GLY A 459 -4.52 2.37 12.94
N PHE A 460 -3.44 1.80 12.41
CA PHE A 460 -3.49 0.81 11.33
C PHE A 460 -3.62 -0.63 11.83
N SER A 461 -3.30 -0.87 13.11
CA SER A 461 -3.47 -2.17 13.74
C SER A 461 -4.89 -2.34 14.28
N THR A 462 -5.42 -3.57 14.20
CA THR A 462 -6.71 -3.91 14.82
C THR A 462 -6.55 -3.95 16.34
N LEU A 463 -7.44 -3.27 17.07
CA LEU A 463 -7.46 -3.25 18.52
C LEU A 463 -8.38 -4.36 19.03
N LYS A 464 -7.90 -5.17 19.98
CA LYS A 464 -8.65 -6.27 20.59
C LYS A 464 -8.74 -6.07 22.10
N ASN A 465 -9.78 -6.67 22.70
CA ASN A 465 -10.01 -6.68 24.14
C ASN A 465 -9.88 -5.28 24.78
N LEU A 466 -10.60 -4.29 24.23
CA LEU A 466 -10.60 -2.96 24.80
C LEU A 466 -11.49 -2.97 26.05
N GLU A 467 -10.94 -2.61 27.19
CA GLU A 467 -11.68 -2.48 28.45
C GLU A 467 -11.65 -1.05 28.96
N PHE A 468 -12.84 -0.45 29.04
CA PHE A 468 -13.08 0.80 29.75
C PHE A 468 -13.35 0.43 31.20
N VAL A 469 -12.30 0.46 32.03
CA VAL A 469 -12.37 -0.01 33.43
C VAL A 469 -13.01 1.04 34.33
N GLU A 470 -12.76 2.31 34.03
CA GLU A 470 -13.33 3.44 34.75
C GLU A 470 -13.85 4.48 33.75
N ILE A 471 -15.15 4.77 33.83
CA ILE A 471 -15.78 5.92 33.17
C ILE A 471 -16.40 6.75 34.29
N SER A 472 -15.81 7.92 34.55
CA SER A 472 -16.13 8.75 35.71
C SER A 472 -16.68 10.11 35.27
N PRO A 473 -18.02 10.23 35.09
CA PRO A 473 -18.70 11.50 34.89
C PRO A 473 -18.56 12.43 36.09
N TRP A 474 -18.24 13.69 35.84
CA TRP A 474 -18.22 14.73 36.87
C TRP A 474 -19.40 15.68 36.69
N LEU A 475 -20.34 15.64 37.64
CA LEU A 475 -21.55 16.47 37.65
C LEU A 475 -21.52 17.47 38.81
N MET A 476 -22.05 18.67 38.58
CA MET A 476 -22.23 19.72 39.58
C MET A 476 -23.71 20.04 39.80
N ASP A 477 -24.09 20.25 41.05
CA ASP A 477 -25.44 20.70 41.41
C ASP A 477 -25.61 22.16 40.98
N LYS A 478 -26.70 22.47 40.25
CA LYS A 478 -26.98 23.83 39.76
C LYS A 478 -27.19 24.85 40.88
N GLN A 479 -27.66 24.42 42.06
CA GLN A 479 -27.98 25.32 43.17
C GLN A 479 -26.92 25.31 44.27
N LYS A 480 -26.26 24.17 44.52
CA LYS A 480 -25.36 24.01 45.68
C LYS A 480 -23.87 24.18 45.39
N GLN A 481 -23.47 24.43 44.13
CA GLN A 481 -22.06 24.55 43.70
C GLN A 481 -21.14 23.39 44.15
N GLY A 482 -21.72 22.23 44.49
CA GLY A 482 -21.00 21.02 44.91
C GLY A 482 -21.18 19.88 43.91
N ASN A 483 -20.50 18.76 44.13
CA ASN A 483 -20.66 17.56 43.30
C ASN A 483 -22.10 17.04 43.40
N ALA A 484 -22.73 16.80 42.25
CA ALA A 484 -24.05 16.20 42.19
C ALA A 484 -23.94 14.67 42.15
N ASN A 485 -24.78 14.00 42.95
CA ASN A 485 -24.93 12.55 42.88
C ASN A 485 -25.76 12.18 41.64
N PHE A 486 -25.48 11.00 41.08
CA PHE A 486 -26.22 10.48 39.93
C PHE A 486 -26.34 8.96 39.97
N ARG A 487 -27.23 8.45 39.12
CA ARG A 487 -27.40 7.04 38.85
C ARG A 487 -27.22 6.77 37.36
N ILE A 488 -26.51 5.70 37.02
CA ILE A 488 -26.46 5.16 35.66
C ILE A 488 -27.71 4.30 35.45
N ASN A 489 -28.54 4.69 34.47
CA ASN A 489 -29.77 3.98 34.13
C ASN A 489 -29.55 2.92 33.08
N SER A 490 -28.66 3.17 32.13
CA SER A 490 -28.28 2.18 31.12
C SER A 490 -26.96 2.54 30.47
N VAL A 491 -26.24 1.49 30.09
CA VAL A 491 -25.06 1.55 29.24
C VAL A 491 -25.33 0.68 28.02
N SER A 492 -25.06 1.22 26.85
CA SER A 492 -25.21 0.53 25.58
C SER A 492 -23.98 0.72 24.70
N ILE A 493 -23.65 -0.30 23.90
CA ILE A 493 -22.60 -0.26 22.88
C ILE A 493 -23.29 -0.42 21.53
N ASP A 494 -23.10 0.52 20.62
CA ASP A 494 -23.69 0.51 19.28
C ASP A 494 -25.21 0.22 19.32
N SER A 495 -25.90 0.92 20.22
CA SER A 495 -27.34 0.79 20.52
C SER A 495 -27.78 -0.53 21.18
N LYS A 496 -26.87 -1.45 21.50
CA LYS A 496 -27.17 -2.70 22.23
C LYS A 496 -26.94 -2.50 23.72
N PHE A 497 -27.94 -2.79 24.55
CA PHE A 497 -27.81 -2.72 26.00
C PHE A 497 -26.76 -3.71 26.53
N VAL A 498 -25.86 -3.24 27.38
CA VAL A 498 -24.76 -4.05 27.95
C VAL A 498 -24.84 -4.14 29.47
N GLY A 499 -25.43 -3.15 30.15
CA GLY A 499 -25.62 -3.23 31.59
C GLY A 499 -25.88 -1.89 32.25
N TYR A 500 -25.65 -1.86 33.57
CA TYR A 500 -25.84 -0.70 34.44
C TYR A 500 -24.54 -0.19 35.08
N LEU A 501 -23.42 -0.86 34.81
CA LEU A 501 -22.10 -0.50 35.33
C LEU A 501 -21.28 0.19 34.23
N PRO A 502 -20.41 1.15 34.58
CA PRO A 502 -19.58 1.86 33.62
C PRO A 502 -18.40 1.03 33.10
N LYS A 503 -18.20 -0.21 33.58
CA LYS A 503 -17.20 -1.12 33.01
C LYS A 503 -17.73 -1.64 31.67
N VAL A 504 -17.04 -1.30 30.58
CA VAL A 504 -17.43 -1.66 29.21
C VAL A 504 -16.29 -2.40 28.53
N SER A 505 -16.59 -3.51 27.86
CA SER A 505 -15.62 -4.25 27.07
C SER A 505 -16.06 -4.30 25.61
N ILE A 506 -15.14 -3.94 24.71
CA ILE A 506 -15.30 -4.03 23.26
C ILE A 506 -14.32 -5.08 22.77
N LYS A 507 -14.85 -6.15 22.14
CA LYS A 507 -14.05 -7.30 21.69
C LYS A 507 -12.98 -6.90 20.67
N GLU A 508 -13.37 -6.12 19.67
CA GLU A 508 -12.51 -5.77 18.56
C GLU A 508 -12.98 -4.47 17.89
N ILE A 509 -12.03 -3.61 17.48
CA ILE A 509 -12.27 -2.46 16.60
C ILE A 509 -11.23 -2.47 15.48
N GLN A 510 -11.69 -2.65 14.24
CA GLN A 510 -10.84 -2.59 13.04
C GLN A 510 -10.31 -1.17 12.80
N SER A 511 -9.20 -1.06 12.06
CA SER A 511 -8.63 0.24 11.67
C SER A 511 -9.65 1.14 10.99
N GLY A 512 -9.71 2.40 11.41
CA GLY A 512 -10.64 3.41 10.91
C GLY A 512 -12.11 3.22 11.33
N LYS A 513 -12.44 2.19 12.11
CA LYS A 513 -13.80 1.97 12.62
C LYS A 513 -14.02 2.66 13.96
N THR A 514 -15.30 2.92 14.25
CA THR A 514 -15.76 3.55 15.48
C THR A 514 -16.83 2.69 16.13
N SER A 515 -16.77 2.58 17.46
CA SER A 515 -17.83 2.03 18.29
C SER A 515 -18.31 3.11 19.26
N ILE A 516 -19.61 3.10 19.56
CA ILE A 516 -20.25 4.16 20.34
C ILE A 516 -20.75 3.57 21.65
N ILE A 517 -20.26 4.10 22.78
CA ILE A 517 -20.73 3.76 24.12
C ILE A 517 -21.68 4.86 24.58
N SER A 518 -22.98 4.57 24.71
CA SER A 518 -23.98 5.54 25.18
C SER A 518 -24.39 5.21 26.62
N ILE A 519 -24.33 6.24 27.48
CA ILE A 519 -24.58 6.19 28.92
C ILE A 519 -25.72 7.15 29.26
N ASN A 520 -26.78 6.61 29.86
CA ASN A 520 -27.91 7.38 30.37
C ASN A 520 -27.77 7.59 31.87
N LEU A 521 -27.78 8.85 32.28
CA LEU A 521 -27.63 9.27 33.68
C LEU A 521 -28.91 9.95 34.16
N THR A 522 -29.23 9.79 35.44
CA THR A 522 -30.20 10.64 36.14
C THR A 522 -29.58 11.27 37.37
N SER A 523 -29.88 12.53 37.61
CA SER A 523 -29.42 13.24 38.80
C SER A 523 -30.21 12.79 40.04
N LEU A 524 -29.51 12.58 41.15
CA LEU A 524 -30.08 12.23 42.44
C LEU A 524 -30.21 13.49 43.30
N GLY A 525 -31.39 13.73 43.87
CA GLY A 525 -31.68 14.93 44.67
C GLY A 525 -32.86 15.78 44.20
N GLY A 526 -33.57 15.34 43.16
CA GLY A 526 -34.78 16.01 42.66
C GLY A 526 -34.53 17.28 41.86
N GLN A 527 -33.27 17.67 41.65
CA GLN A 527 -32.84 18.83 40.88
C GLN A 527 -31.96 18.41 39.69
N SER A 528 -31.90 19.24 38.65
CA SER A 528 -31.00 18.99 37.50
C SER A 528 -29.55 19.30 37.85
N ALA A 529 -28.62 18.45 37.41
CA ALA A 529 -27.19 18.66 37.53
C ALA A 529 -26.59 19.15 36.21
N LYS A 530 -25.43 19.82 36.28
CA LYS A 530 -24.62 20.21 35.12
C LYS A 530 -23.47 19.24 34.91
N PHE A 531 -23.24 18.83 33.66
CA PHE A 531 -22.07 18.06 33.26
C PHE A 531 -20.86 18.98 33.19
N LYS A 532 -19.73 18.58 33.78
CA LYS A 532 -18.48 19.39 33.77
C LYS A 532 -17.37 18.73 32.95
N ASN A 533 -17.17 17.43 33.14
CA ASN A 533 -16.19 16.65 32.40
C ASN A 533 -16.48 15.15 32.58
N CYS A 534 -15.79 14.31 31.83
CA CYS A 534 -15.67 12.87 32.08
C CYS A 534 -14.19 12.49 32.07
N SER A 535 -13.77 11.56 32.92
CA SER A 535 -12.49 10.87 32.78
C SER A 535 -12.72 9.43 32.38
N VAL A 536 -11.76 8.86 31.64
CA VAL A 536 -11.84 7.50 31.11
C VAL A 536 -10.49 6.81 31.26
N SER A 537 -10.50 5.59 31.77
CA SER A 537 -9.33 4.71 31.86
C SER A 537 -9.53 3.50 30.94
N VAL A 538 -8.60 3.31 30.00
CA VAL A 538 -8.70 2.29 28.96
C VAL A 538 -7.52 1.31 29.04
N PHE A 539 -7.86 0.03 28.92
CA PHE A 539 -6.91 -1.05 28.75
C PHE A 539 -7.11 -1.71 27.39
N VAL A 540 -6.02 -2.13 26.75
CA VAL A 540 -6.06 -2.87 25.49
C VAL A 540 -5.21 -4.12 25.68
N ASP A 541 -5.81 -5.30 25.47
CA ASP A 541 -5.19 -6.60 25.75
C ASP A 541 -4.61 -6.69 27.18
N GLY A 542 -5.36 -6.19 28.16
CA GLY A 542 -4.99 -6.23 29.59
C GLY A 542 -3.88 -5.27 30.02
N GLN A 543 -3.30 -4.50 29.10
CA GLN A 543 -2.30 -3.47 29.40
C GLN A 543 -2.93 -2.07 29.44
N ASN A 544 -2.50 -1.23 30.39
CA ASN A 544 -2.93 0.16 30.44
C ASN A 544 -2.49 0.86 29.14
N PHE A 545 -3.38 1.64 28.52
CA PHE A 545 -3.16 2.21 27.20
C PHE A 545 -3.06 3.75 27.21
N PRO A 546 -2.09 4.36 27.92
CA PRO A 546 -1.93 5.81 27.94
C PRO A 546 -1.16 6.33 26.73
N GLU A 547 -0.18 5.57 26.23
CA GLU A 547 0.62 5.93 25.07
C GLU A 547 -0.24 5.73 23.80
N HIS A 548 -0.37 6.78 22.99
CA HIS A 548 -1.22 6.81 21.79
C HIS A 548 -2.74 6.78 22.03
N PHE A 549 -3.17 7.32 23.19
CA PHE A 549 -4.58 7.56 23.52
C PHE A 549 -4.94 9.06 23.44
N ASP A 550 -5.72 9.43 22.42
CA ASP A 550 -6.27 10.77 22.26
C ASP A 550 -7.65 10.85 22.92
N TYR A 551 -7.80 11.69 23.95
CA TYR A 551 -9.09 11.96 24.58
C TYR A 551 -9.50 13.42 24.44
N LYS A 552 -10.73 13.68 23.99
CA LYS A 552 -11.34 15.02 24.01
C LYS A 552 -12.78 14.97 24.51
N PHE A 553 -13.15 15.97 25.30
CA PHE A 553 -14.50 16.16 25.81
C PHE A 553 -15.18 17.33 25.08
N PHE A 554 -16.45 17.15 24.71
CA PHE A 554 -17.27 18.14 24.06
C PHE A 554 -18.67 18.20 24.67
N TYR A 555 -19.25 19.40 24.67
CA TYR A 555 -20.65 19.62 24.98
C TYR A 555 -21.48 19.56 23.71
N VAL A 556 -22.60 18.84 23.76
CA VAL A 556 -23.61 18.88 22.69
C VAL A 556 -24.42 20.16 22.84
N GLN A 557 -24.31 21.05 21.87
CA GLN A 557 -25.09 22.28 21.80
C GLN A 557 -26.45 22.02 21.16
N GLU A 558 -26.45 21.29 20.04
CA GLU A 558 -27.65 21.10 19.24
C GLU A 558 -27.59 19.78 18.45
N ILE A 559 -28.76 19.19 18.24
CA ILE A 559 -28.96 18.01 17.39
C ILE A 559 -29.47 18.50 16.05
N VAL A 560 -28.63 18.42 15.02
CA VAL A 560 -28.95 18.91 13.67
C VAL A 560 -29.84 17.92 12.94
N SER A 561 -29.50 16.63 13.04
CA SER A 561 -30.27 15.52 12.47
C SER A 561 -30.21 14.32 13.40
N SER A 562 -30.88 13.22 13.03
CA SER A 562 -30.79 11.95 13.76
C SER A 562 -29.35 11.41 13.91
N SER A 563 -28.37 11.94 13.17
CA SER A 563 -27.00 11.44 13.19
C SER A 563 -25.91 12.52 13.14
N THR A 564 -26.20 13.79 13.41
CA THR A 564 -25.22 14.89 13.37
C THR A 564 -25.43 15.89 14.51
N TYR A 565 -24.33 16.44 15.03
CA TYR A 565 -24.34 17.28 16.22
C TYR A 565 -23.52 18.56 16.01
N ILE A 566 -23.97 19.67 16.62
CA ILE A 566 -23.12 20.82 16.89
C ILE A 566 -22.52 20.63 18.28
N LEU A 567 -21.20 20.66 18.34
CA LEU A 567 -20.42 20.47 19.55
C LEU A 567 -19.72 21.77 19.95
N SER A 568 -19.36 21.89 21.22
CA SER A 568 -18.45 22.91 21.71
C SER A 568 -17.42 22.35 22.68
N ASP A 569 -16.25 22.98 22.72
CA ASP A 569 -15.16 22.66 23.66
C ASP A 569 -15.38 23.25 25.07
N LYS A 570 -16.32 24.18 25.20
CA LYS A 570 -16.67 24.89 26.45
C LYS A 570 -18.18 24.86 26.69
N GLU A 571 -18.58 25.16 27.92
CA GLU A 571 -20.00 25.21 28.29
C GLU A 571 -20.80 26.20 27.40
N PRO A 572 -22.09 25.89 27.10
CA PRO A 572 -22.97 26.68 26.22
C PRO A 572 -23.08 28.17 26.55
N GLN A 573 -22.89 28.57 27.80
CA GLN A 573 -23.06 29.96 28.24
C GLN A 573 -21.85 30.85 27.92
N ASN A 574 -20.78 30.27 27.36
CA ASN A 574 -19.58 31.01 26.99
C ASN A 574 -19.63 31.41 25.51
N TYR A 575 -19.90 32.68 25.24
CA TYR A 575 -19.98 33.25 23.88
C TYR A 575 -18.65 33.17 23.06
N LYS A 576 -17.57 32.66 23.66
CA LYS A 576 -16.27 32.40 23.01
C LYS A 576 -15.94 30.90 22.87
N ALA A 577 -16.94 30.03 22.88
CA ALA A 577 -16.74 28.61 22.66
C ALA A 577 -16.50 28.33 21.17
N ASN A 578 -15.53 27.46 20.86
CA ASN A 578 -15.35 27.00 19.49
C ASN A 578 -16.48 26.02 19.17
N LEU A 579 -17.12 26.20 18.02
CA LEU A 579 -18.16 25.29 17.55
C LEU A 579 -17.58 24.30 16.56
N PHE A 580 -18.05 23.07 16.65
CA PHE A 580 -17.65 22.00 15.76
C PHE A 580 -18.87 21.31 15.19
N TYR A 581 -18.82 20.98 13.91
CA TYR A 581 -19.77 20.11 13.26
C TYR A 581 -19.25 18.67 13.34
N PHE A 582 -20.00 17.79 13.99
CA PHE A 582 -19.61 16.39 14.17
C PHE A 582 -20.58 15.43 13.51
N ASN A 583 -20.03 14.57 12.66
CA ASN A 583 -20.76 13.47 12.03
C ASN A 583 -20.29 12.12 12.61
N PRO A 584 -21.05 11.54 13.56
CA PRO A 584 -20.84 10.21 14.11
C PRO A 584 -20.62 9.07 13.12
N LYS A 585 -21.23 9.11 11.92
CA LYS A 585 -21.12 8.02 10.94
C LYS A 585 -19.75 7.98 10.27
N SER A 586 -19.19 9.16 9.99
CA SER A 586 -17.85 9.30 9.41
C SER A 586 -16.77 9.53 10.46
N SER A 587 -17.16 9.74 11.73
CA SER A 587 -16.26 10.13 12.82
C SER A 587 -15.45 11.40 12.53
N GLN A 588 -15.98 12.25 11.66
CA GLN A 588 -15.35 13.51 11.28
C GLN A 588 -15.86 14.64 12.16
N ILE A 589 -14.92 15.45 12.66
CA ILE A 589 -15.17 16.70 13.34
C ILE A 589 -14.58 17.83 12.50
N ARG A 590 -15.38 18.87 12.21
CA ARG A 590 -14.98 20.04 11.44
C ARG A 590 -15.20 21.28 12.27
N ASN A 591 -14.34 22.29 12.14
CA ASN A 591 -14.60 23.60 12.73
C ASN A 591 -15.82 24.23 12.06
N LEU A 592 -16.71 24.80 12.86
CA LEU A 592 -17.95 25.40 12.39
C LEU A 592 -17.85 26.92 12.52
N HIS A 593 -17.77 27.62 11.39
CA HIS A 593 -17.66 29.06 11.36
C HIS A 593 -19.03 29.73 11.26
N GLN A 594 -19.31 30.67 12.15
CA GLN A 594 -20.58 31.39 12.13
C GLN A 594 -20.54 32.51 11.07
N ILE A 595 -21.65 32.66 10.35
CA ILE A 595 -21.86 33.76 9.39
C ILE A 595 -22.96 34.69 9.89
N GLN A 596 -22.84 35.98 9.60
CA GLN A 596 -23.80 37.01 10.01
C GLN A 596 -24.69 37.41 8.84
N LEU A 597 -26.01 37.39 9.05
CA LEU A 597 -26.97 37.87 8.06
C LEU A 597 -26.82 39.39 7.86
N VAL A 598 -26.64 39.80 6.61
CA VAL A 598 -26.51 41.21 6.19
C VAL A 598 -27.81 41.69 5.57
N GLU A 599 -28.38 40.89 4.67
CA GLU A 599 -29.56 41.27 3.89
C GLU A 599 -30.44 40.04 3.65
N GLU A 600 -31.76 40.26 3.67
CA GLU A 600 -32.77 39.24 3.36
C GLU A 600 -33.83 39.85 2.44
N ILE A 601 -34.00 39.29 1.25
CA ILE A 601 -34.93 39.75 0.22
C ILE A 601 -35.96 38.63 -0.02
N PRO A 602 -37.15 38.72 0.58
CA PRO A 602 -38.23 37.78 0.30
C PRO A 602 -38.90 38.11 -1.05
N SER A 603 -39.32 37.08 -1.77
CA SER A 603 -40.13 37.25 -2.99
C SER A 603 -41.17 36.14 -3.13
N GLU A 604 -42.33 36.47 -3.72
CA GLU A 604 -43.34 35.50 -4.10
C GLU A 604 -43.37 35.35 -5.62
N GLU A 605 -43.08 34.15 -6.10
CA GLU A 605 -43.14 33.82 -7.52
C GLU A 605 -44.34 32.92 -7.81
N GLN A 606 -45.02 33.19 -8.92
CA GLN A 606 -46.06 32.32 -9.47
C GLN A 606 -45.66 31.87 -10.87
N GLN A 607 -45.54 30.56 -11.07
CA GLN A 607 -45.24 29.97 -12.37
C GLN A 607 -46.21 28.81 -12.63
N GLU A 608 -46.92 28.85 -13.77
CA GLU A 608 -47.79 27.76 -14.24
C GLU A 608 -48.69 27.14 -13.15
N SER A 609 -49.41 27.97 -12.38
CA SER A 609 -50.29 27.61 -11.24
C SER A 609 -49.63 27.13 -9.94
N LYS A 610 -48.29 27.11 -9.87
CA LYS A 610 -47.51 26.84 -8.66
C LYS A 610 -47.10 28.16 -8.00
N SER A 611 -47.14 28.21 -6.68
CA SER A 611 -46.69 29.36 -5.89
C SER A 611 -45.46 29.01 -5.08
N TYR A 612 -44.42 29.81 -5.24
CA TYR A 612 -43.16 29.70 -4.53
C TYR A 612 -42.99 30.92 -3.62
N TYR A 613 -42.52 30.69 -2.41
CA TYR A 613 -42.02 31.75 -1.55
C TYR A 613 -40.51 31.57 -1.47
N THR A 614 -39.74 32.54 -1.95
CA THR A 614 -38.28 32.48 -1.97
C THR A 614 -37.70 33.56 -1.07
N ILE A 615 -36.57 33.26 -0.44
CA ILE A 615 -35.80 34.22 0.35
C ILE A 615 -34.38 34.19 -0.19
N LEU A 616 -33.90 35.32 -0.71
CA LEU A 616 -32.50 35.52 -1.02
C LEU A 616 -31.82 36.21 0.17
N ALA A 617 -30.92 35.51 0.84
CA ALA A 617 -30.21 35.99 2.02
C ALA A 617 -28.72 36.11 1.75
N THR A 618 -28.14 37.26 2.08
CA THR A 618 -26.70 37.52 1.96
C THR A 618 -26.06 37.59 3.34
N PHE A 619 -24.92 36.93 3.50
CA PHE A 619 -24.21 36.78 4.75
C PHE A 619 -22.76 37.25 4.63
N GLU A 620 -22.24 37.78 5.74
CA GLU A 620 -20.84 38.14 5.90
C GLU A 620 -20.13 37.12 6.82
N ARG A 621 -18.87 36.83 6.52
CA ARG A 621 -18.03 35.95 7.33
C ARG A 621 -17.49 36.69 8.54
N LEU A 622 -17.65 36.11 9.73
CA LEU A 622 -17.09 36.63 10.98
C LEU A 622 -15.64 36.14 11.17
N LEU A 623 -14.72 36.63 10.35
CA LEU A 623 -13.28 36.29 10.43
C LEU A 623 -12.48 37.49 10.95
N SER A 624 -11.49 37.23 11.79
CA SER A 624 -10.49 38.24 12.16
C SER A 624 -9.55 38.57 10.99
N PRO A 625 -8.88 39.74 10.99
CA PRO A 625 -7.93 40.10 9.94
C PRO A 625 -6.78 39.08 9.77
N GLU A 626 -6.35 38.44 10.85
CA GLU A 626 -5.32 37.39 10.84
C GLU A 626 -5.83 36.11 10.17
N GLU A 627 -7.05 35.66 10.50
CA GLU A 627 -7.68 34.49 9.88
C GLU A 627 -7.97 34.70 8.39
N MET A 628 -8.32 35.92 7.97
CA MET A 628 -8.46 36.25 6.55
C MET A 628 -7.12 36.20 5.81
N ALA A 629 -6.04 36.67 6.43
CA ALA A 629 -4.70 36.62 5.84
C ALA A 629 -4.19 35.17 5.72
N GLU A 630 -4.46 34.33 6.71
CA GLU A 630 -4.11 32.90 6.70
C GLU A 630 -4.93 32.12 5.65
N ALA A 631 -6.23 32.37 5.56
CA ALA A 631 -7.11 31.77 4.55
C ALA A 631 -6.75 32.15 3.10
N ALA A 632 -6.11 33.31 2.90
CA ALA A 632 -5.62 33.78 1.59
C ALA A 632 -4.26 33.21 1.19
N SER A 633 -3.57 32.47 2.08
CA SER A 633 -2.29 31.82 1.78
C SER A 633 -2.45 30.55 0.92
N MET A 634 -1.38 30.12 0.23
CA MET A 634 -1.39 28.88 -0.58
C MET A 634 -1.66 27.60 0.25
N GLU A 635 -1.34 27.60 1.55
CA GLU A 635 -1.67 26.51 2.46
C GLU A 635 -3.13 26.59 2.93
N GLY A 636 -3.65 27.81 3.17
CA GLY A 636 -5.07 28.06 3.49
C GLY A 636 -6.04 27.67 2.36
N LEU A 637 -5.64 27.86 1.10
CA LEU A 637 -6.39 27.41 -0.08
C LEU A 637 -6.48 25.88 -0.22
N LYS A 638 -5.54 25.13 0.38
CA LYS A 638 -5.55 23.66 0.40
C LYS A 638 -6.25 23.06 1.63
N GLN A 639 -6.40 23.81 2.72
CA GLN A 639 -6.92 23.32 4.01
C GLN A 639 -8.32 23.84 4.41
N THR A 640 -8.88 24.85 3.76
CA THR A 640 -10.15 25.44 4.22
C THR A 640 -11.38 24.67 3.72
N GLU A 641 -11.68 23.53 4.34
CA GLU A 641 -13.05 23.03 4.40
C GLU A 641 -13.90 24.06 5.19
N SER A 642 -14.47 25.06 4.51
CA SER A 642 -15.22 26.12 5.17
C SER A 642 -16.63 25.63 5.53
N THR A 643 -16.72 24.82 6.59
CA THR A 643 -18.02 24.43 7.14
C THR A 643 -18.61 25.65 7.85
N ILE A 644 -19.70 26.20 7.32
CA ILE A 644 -20.34 27.39 7.88
C ILE A 644 -21.67 27.07 8.54
N TYR A 645 -22.06 27.93 9.46
CA TYR A 645 -23.35 27.91 10.15
C TYR A 645 -24.04 29.26 10.02
N GLY A 646 -25.23 29.25 9.44
CA GLY A 646 -26.06 30.43 9.25
C GLY A 646 -27.48 30.22 9.77
N ARG A 647 -28.19 31.33 9.94
CA ARG A 647 -29.58 31.37 10.37
C ARG A 647 -30.33 32.52 9.70
N ILE A 648 -31.60 32.27 9.38
CA ILE A 648 -32.56 33.29 8.93
C ILE A 648 -33.86 33.18 9.73
N GLN A 649 -34.72 34.19 9.64
CA GLN A 649 -36.06 34.08 10.22
C GLN A 649 -36.90 33.10 9.39
N TYR A 650 -37.65 32.22 10.05
CA TYR A 650 -38.57 31.33 9.36
C TYR A 650 -39.81 32.14 8.94
N PRO A 651 -40.18 32.16 7.64
CA PRO A 651 -41.26 33.01 7.16
C PRO A 651 -42.63 32.62 7.75
N GLU A 652 -43.36 33.62 8.25
CA GLU A 652 -44.69 33.44 8.87
C GLU A 652 -45.84 33.41 7.84
N ASN A 653 -45.60 33.93 6.64
CA ASN A 653 -46.58 34.15 5.56
C ASN A 653 -46.68 32.98 4.55
N LEU A 654 -46.24 31.78 4.92
CA LEU A 654 -46.30 30.61 4.05
C LEU A 654 -47.74 30.15 3.80
N LYS A 655 -48.08 29.87 2.54
CA LYS A 655 -49.39 29.31 2.14
C LYS A 655 -49.51 27.88 2.67
N LYS A 656 -50.75 27.43 2.92
CA LYS A 656 -51.03 26.11 3.51
C LYS A 656 -50.35 24.98 2.70
N GLY A 657 -49.50 24.21 3.39
CA GLY A 657 -48.77 23.09 2.81
C GLY A 657 -47.38 23.44 2.25
N GLN A 658 -47.01 24.73 2.20
CA GLN A 658 -45.64 25.12 1.86
C GLN A 658 -44.68 24.84 3.02
N LYS A 659 -43.52 24.30 2.69
CA LYS A 659 -42.39 24.04 3.59
C LYS A 659 -41.09 24.32 2.85
N LEU A 660 -39.97 24.40 3.58
CA LEU A 660 -38.66 24.47 2.95
C LEU A 660 -38.44 23.22 2.10
N VAL A 661 -38.17 23.42 0.80
CA VAL A 661 -37.96 22.34 -0.17
C VAL A 661 -36.57 22.34 -0.78
N ARG A 662 -35.88 23.48 -0.82
CA ARG A 662 -34.50 23.61 -1.32
C ARG A 662 -33.78 24.80 -0.68
N VAL A 663 -32.47 24.68 -0.55
CA VAL A 663 -31.55 25.76 -0.19
C VAL A 663 -30.39 25.73 -1.16
N TYR A 664 -30.11 26.84 -1.82
CA TYR A 664 -28.99 26.96 -2.75
C TYR A 664 -27.99 28.01 -2.26
N GLU A 665 -26.71 27.67 -2.21
CA GLU A 665 -25.64 28.67 -2.22
C GLU A 665 -25.52 29.25 -3.64
N ILE A 666 -25.52 30.57 -3.76
CA ILE A 666 -25.34 31.31 -5.02
C ILE A 666 -23.95 31.96 -4.98
N GLY A 667 -23.07 31.51 -5.87
CA GLY A 667 -21.73 32.06 -6.01
C GLY A 667 -21.71 33.41 -6.76
N PRO A 668 -20.55 34.09 -6.77
CA PRO A 668 -20.38 35.39 -7.42
C PRO A 668 -20.85 35.38 -8.87
N GLY A 669 -21.71 36.35 -9.23
CA GLY A 669 -22.27 36.46 -10.59
C GLY A 669 -23.30 35.38 -10.97
N GLY A 670 -23.77 34.55 -10.03
CA GLY A 670 -24.78 33.51 -10.27
C GLY A 670 -24.27 32.29 -11.04
N ILE A 671 -22.95 32.19 -11.26
CA ILE A 671 -22.34 31.12 -12.07
C ILE A 671 -22.37 29.77 -11.33
N ARG A 672 -22.14 29.77 -10.01
CA ARG A 672 -22.26 28.60 -9.14
C ARG A 672 -23.61 28.63 -8.43
N ARG A 673 -24.35 27.53 -8.48
CA ARG A 673 -25.53 27.30 -7.64
C ARG A 673 -25.41 25.91 -6.99
N HIS A 674 -25.01 25.87 -5.73
CA HIS A 674 -24.77 24.62 -5.00
C HIS A 674 -25.97 24.28 -4.10
N LEU A 675 -26.60 23.12 -4.29
CA LEU A 675 -27.72 22.69 -3.45
C LEU A 675 -27.22 22.12 -2.12
N LEU A 676 -27.75 22.63 -1.02
CA LEU A 676 -27.51 22.11 0.32
C LEU A 676 -28.38 20.88 0.61
N ASP A 677 -27.80 19.92 1.33
CA ASP A 677 -28.55 18.80 1.92
C ASP A 677 -29.47 19.34 3.03
N LEU A 678 -30.78 19.16 2.88
CA LEU A 678 -31.77 19.60 3.85
C LEU A 678 -31.65 18.90 5.20
N ASN A 679 -30.95 17.77 5.31
CA ASN A 679 -30.62 17.17 6.61
C ASN A 679 -29.72 18.06 7.47
N ASN A 680 -29.06 19.05 6.87
CA ASN A 680 -28.29 20.07 7.56
C ASN A 680 -29.11 21.33 7.85
N THR A 681 -30.44 21.27 7.71
CA THR A 681 -31.35 22.37 8.00
C THR A 681 -32.38 21.95 9.04
N TRP A 682 -32.69 22.85 9.97
CA TRP A 682 -33.72 22.59 10.98
C TRP A 682 -34.33 23.90 11.47
N ILE A 683 -35.53 23.81 12.03
CA ILE A 683 -36.26 24.95 12.56
C ILE A 683 -36.12 24.91 14.08
N ALA A 684 -35.50 25.95 14.65
CA ALA A 684 -35.45 26.15 16.10
C ALA A 684 -36.50 27.18 16.52
N LYS A 685 -37.20 26.91 17.62
CA LYS A 685 -38.12 27.88 18.24
C LYS A 685 -37.44 28.59 19.39
N LYS A 686 -37.40 29.91 19.36
CA LYS A 686 -36.82 30.75 20.42
C LYS A 686 -37.85 31.77 20.89
N GLY A 687 -38.64 31.39 21.88
CA GLY A 687 -39.83 32.15 22.28
C GLY A 687 -40.89 32.08 21.19
N ASP A 688 -41.40 33.23 20.75
CA ASP A 688 -42.43 33.34 19.71
C ASP A 688 -41.86 33.31 18.28
N VAL A 689 -40.55 33.50 18.11
CA VAL A 689 -39.90 33.54 16.80
C VAL A 689 -39.37 32.15 16.43
N SER A 690 -39.61 31.73 15.19
CA SER A 690 -39.03 30.52 14.60
C SER A 690 -37.85 30.92 13.71
N GLU A 691 -36.68 30.33 13.94
CA GLU A 691 -35.47 30.55 13.14
C GLU A 691 -35.20 29.30 12.29
N LEU A 692 -34.85 29.50 11.02
CA LEU A 692 -34.34 28.45 10.15
C LEU A 692 -32.82 28.45 10.20
N ASN A 693 -32.25 27.37 10.70
CA ASN A 693 -30.82 27.15 10.79
C ASN A 693 -30.34 26.26 9.66
N PHE A 694 -29.10 26.48 9.21
CA PHE A 694 -28.46 25.64 8.21
C PHE A 694 -26.96 25.52 8.41
N ILE A 695 -26.41 24.37 7.99
CA ILE A 695 -24.97 24.13 7.90
C ILE A 695 -24.61 23.82 6.45
N ASP A 696 -23.61 24.51 5.93
CA ASP A 696 -23.03 24.23 4.62
C ASP A 696 -21.59 23.72 4.80
N PRO A 697 -21.35 22.41 4.63
CA PRO A 697 -20.02 21.83 4.73
C PRO A 697 -19.14 22.08 3.49
N GLN A 698 -19.68 22.64 2.41
CA GLN A 698 -19.03 22.85 1.12
C GLN A 698 -19.06 24.30 0.63
N ALA A 699 -19.30 25.26 1.55
CA ALA A 699 -19.37 26.68 1.22
C ALA A 699 -18.07 27.17 0.57
N LEU A 700 -18.20 28.15 -0.34
CA LEU A 700 -17.08 28.79 -1.01
C LEU A 700 -16.05 29.33 0.00
N PRO A 701 -14.76 28.96 -0.10
CA PRO A 701 -13.74 29.40 0.85
C PRO A 701 -13.61 30.94 0.90
N PRO A 702 -13.18 31.50 2.05
CA PRO A 702 -13.09 32.96 2.24
C PRO A 702 -12.28 33.69 1.18
N ALA A 703 -11.25 33.04 0.61
CA ALA A 703 -10.41 33.59 -0.45
C ALA A 703 -11.18 33.86 -1.76
N LEU A 704 -12.29 33.16 -2.01
CA LEU A 704 -13.10 33.30 -3.23
C LEU A 704 -14.33 34.20 -3.04
N ALA A 705 -14.82 34.33 -1.80
CA ALA A 705 -16.00 35.12 -1.49
C ALA A 705 -15.98 35.62 -0.04
N SER A 706 -15.94 36.95 0.14
CA SER A 706 -16.09 37.61 1.45
C SER A 706 -17.53 37.58 1.97
N GLN A 707 -18.50 37.58 1.04
CA GLN A 707 -19.92 37.43 1.30
C GLN A 707 -20.46 36.17 0.63
N LEU A 708 -21.45 35.55 1.25
CA LEU A 708 -22.11 34.36 0.76
C LEU A 708 -23.60 34.65 0.57
N SER A 709 -24.15 34.26 -0.57
CA SER A 709 -25.58 34.40 -0.84
C SER A 709 -26.24 33.04 -0.86
N TYR A 710 -27.40 32.93 -0.21
CA TYR A 710 -28.21 31.72 -0.16
C TYR A 710 -29.64 32.03 -0.59
N GLU A 711 -30.22 31.13 -1.38
CA GLU A 711 -31.61 31.18 -1.79
C GLU A 711 -32.39 30.02 -1.15
N PHE A 712 -33.37 30.37 -0.33
CA PHE A 712 -34.25 29.44 0.36
C PHE A 712 -35.59 29.39 -0.37
N ILE A 713 -36.02 28.20 -0.75
CA ILE A 713 -37.26 28.01 -1.52
C ILE A 713 -38.27 27.25 -0.67
N PHE A 714 -39.44 27.87 -0.48
CA PHE A 714 -40.57 27.30 0.23
C PHE A 714 -41.73 27.04 -0.73
N ALA A 715 -42.19 25.79 -0.75
CA ALA A 715 -43.26 25.37 -1.64
C ALA A 715 -43.93 24.08 -1.15
N LYS A 716 -44.98 23.64 -1.85
CA LYS A 716 -45.54 22.32 -1.61
C LYS A 716 -44.56 21.27 -2.13
N SER A 717 -44.29 20.24 -1.34
CA SER A 717 -43.32 19.19 -1.70
C SER A 717 -43.62 18.55 -3.07
N GLU A 718 -44.90 18.39 -3.39
CA GLU A 718 -45.40 17.83 -4.66
C GLU A 718 -44.91 18.60 -5.90
N ASP A 719 -44.69 19.92 -5.78
CA ASP A 719 -44.31 20.79 -6.89
C ASP A 719 -42.84 20.63 -7.30
N PHE A 720 -42.02 20.01 -6.45
CA PHE A 720 -40.57 19.85 -6.60
C PHE A 720 -40.12 18.40 -6.82
N ASN A 721 -41.04 17.50 -7.14
CA ASN A 721 -40.74 16.08 -7.38
C ASN A 721 -40.07 15.80 -8.74
N THR A 722 -39.77 16.83 -9.55
CA THR A 722 -39.09 16.68 -10.84
C THR A 722 -37.58 16.58 -10.66
N PRO A 723 -36.87 15.78 -11.49
CA PRO A 723 -35.41 15.71 -11.45
C PRO A 723 -34.79 17.08 -11.79
N TYR A 724 -33.59 17.39 -11.30
CA TYR A 724 -32.94 18.68 -11.54
C TYR A 724 -31.43 18.52 -11.79
N PHE A 725 -30.83 19.47 -12.53
CA PHE A 725 -29.39 19.54 -12.76
C PHE A 725 -28.72 20.41 -11.70
N GLY A 726 -27.45 20.11 -11.38
CA GLY A 726 -26.66 20.91 -10.43
C GLY A 726 -26.18 22.26 -10.99
N GLN A 727 -26.31 22.50 -12.29
CA GLN A 727 -25.88 23.72 -12.97
C GLN A 727 -26.98 24.23 -13.91
N HIS A 728 -27.01 25.55 -14.17
CA HIS A 728 -27.98 26.19 -15.06
C HIS A 728 -27.66 26.03 -16.54
N PHE A 729 -26.38 25.89 -16.85
CA PHE A 729 -25.85 25.51 -18.15
C PHE A 729 -24.50 24.84 -17.90
N TYR A 730 -24.10 23.94 -18.79
CA TYR A 730 -22.76 23.39 -18.85
C TYR A 730 -22.01 24.09 -19.98
N ARG A 731 -20.68 24.11 -19.92
CA ARG A 731 -19.83 24.62 -21.01
C ARG A 731 -18.51 23.89 -20.98
N GLU A 732 -18.14 23.29 -22.11
CA GLU A 732 -16.82 22.71 -22.30
C GLU A 732 -16.05 23.46 -23.39
N GLN A 733 -14.75 23.66 -23.14
CA GLN A 733 -13.84 24.26 -24.13
C GLN A 733 -13.02 23.15 -24.77
N ILE A 734 -13.21 22.96 -26.07
CA ILE A 734 -12.40 22.03 -26.85
C ILE A 734 -11.21 22.80 -27.44
N PRO A 735 -9.95 22.43 -27.11
CA PRO A 735 -8.78 23.07 -27.69
C PRO A 735 -8.70 22.85 -29.21
N GLU A 736 -8.41 23.90 -29.98
CA GLU A 736 -8.38 23.86 -31.46
C GLU A 736 -7.39 22.83 -32.06
N ASN A 737 -6.42 22.37 -31.27
CA ASN A 737 -5.33 21.48 -31.65
C ASN A 737 -5.50 20.02 -31.15
N MET A 738 -6.66 19.67 -30.60
CA MET A 738 -6.93 18.30 -30.13
C MET A 738 -7.52 17.44 -31.26
N ILE A 739 -6.80 16.38 -31.65
CA ILE A 739 -7.36 15.33 -32.53
C ILE A 739 -8.29 14.47 -31.67
N ILE A 740 -9.59 14.71 -31.77
CA ILE A 740 -10.60 13.93 -31.05
C ILE A 740 -10.93 12.69 -31.89
N GLN A 741 -10.76 11.50 -31.33
CA GLN A 741 -11.17 10.25 -31.98
C GLN A 741 -12.68 10.00 -31.78
N PRO A 742 -13.36 9.29 -32.69
CA PRO A 742 -14.74 8.84 -32.46
C PRO A 742 -14.84 8.05 -31.15
N LEU A 743 -15.96 8.21 -30.43
CA LEU A 743 -16.23 7.65 -29.10
C LEU A 743 -15.49 8.32 -27.92
N THR A 744 -14.93 9.51 -28.13
CA THR A 744 -14.35 10.29 -27.03
C THR A 744 -15.43 10.96 -26.18
N VAL A 745 -15.30 10.85 -24.86
CA VAL A 745 -16.14 11.58 -23.90
C VAL A 745 -15.66 13.04 -23.83
N ILE A 746 -16.53 13.97 -24.20
CA ILE A 746 -16.21 15.42 -24.25
C ILE A 746 -16.69 16.16 -23.01
N GLY A 747 -17.57 15.56 -22.22
CA GLY A 747 -18.08 16.15 -20.99
C GLY A 747 -19.12 15.27 -20.32
N LYS A 748 -19.54 15.66 -19.12
CA LYS A 748 -20.49 14.91 -18.31
C LYS A 748 -21.44 15.85 -17.59
N VAL A 749 -22.73 15.55 -17.66
CA VAL A 749 -23.76 16.26 -16.91
C VAL A 749 -24.32 15.39 -15.79
N GLY A 750 -24.72 16.02 -14.70
CA GLY A 750 -25.23 15.35 -13.50
C GLY A 750 -26.58 15.91 -13.08
N ALA A 751 -27.56 15.04 -12.94
CA ALA A 751 -28.89 15.35 -12.44
C ALA A 751 -29.28 14.43 -11.28
N HIS A 752 -30.12 14.95 -10.39
CA HIS A 752 -30.61 14.25 -9.21
C HIS A 752 -32.13 14.21 -9.20
N SER A 753 -32.68 13.05 -8.86
CA SER A 753 -34.10 12.93 -8.50
C SER A 753 -34.27 13.20 -7.00
N PRO A 754 -35.14 14.14 -6.60
CA PRO A 754 -35.48 14.40 -5.19
C PRO A 754 -36.00 13.18 -4.43
N GLU A 755 -36.64 12.24 -5.14
CA GLU A 755 -37.16 10.99 -4.57
C GLU A 755 -36.10 9.85 -4.55
N GLY A 756 -34.87 10.13 -4.99
CA GLY A 756 -33.80 9.13 -5.11
C GLY A 756 -34.05 8.09 -6.23
N SER A 757 -35.03 8.33 -7.10
CA SER A 757 -35.31 7.47 -8.24
C SER A 757 -34.21 7.55 -9.30
N LYS A 758 -34.05 6.45 -10.06
CA LYS A 758 -33.09 6.40 -11.18
C LYS A 758 -33.52 7.40 -12.26
N VAL A 759 -32.54 8.13 -12.79
CA VAL A 759 -32.73 9.11 -13.85
C VAL A 759 -32.11 8.63 -15.16
N ASN A 760 -32.76 8.98 -16.27
CA ASN A 760 -32.31 8.70 -17.63
C ASN A 760 -32.04 10.01 -18.37
N TYR A 761 -30.89 10.10 -19.02
CA TYR A 761 -30.49 11.25 -19.82
C TYR A 761 -30.83 11.06 -21.30
N SER A 762 -31.18 12.15 -21.98
CA SER A 762 -31.46 12.21 -23.41
C SER A 762 -31.04 13.57 -23.96
N LEU A 763 -30.68 13.62 -25.24
CA LEU A 763 -30.18 14.83 -25.89
C LEU A 763 -31.20 15.31 -26.93
N VAL A 764 -31.53 16.59 -26.90
CA VAL A 764 -32.44 17.24 -27.85
C VAL A 764 -31.74 18.49 -28.38
N SER A 765 -31.53 18.58 -29.68
CA SER A 765 -31.08 19.80 -30.33
C SER A 765 -31.88 20.00 -31.61
N GLN A 766 -32.12 21.27 -31.97
CA GLN A 766 -32.95 21.62 -33.12
C GLN A 766 -32.22 21.38 -34.46
N ASP A 767 -30.88 21.22 -34.49
CA ASP A 767 -30.17 21.16 -35.77
C ASP A 767 -28.99 20.18 -35.93
N LYS A 768 -28.38 19.57 -34.90
CA LYS A 768 -27.16 18.72 -35.09
C LYS A 768 -26.93 17.63 -34.03
N THR A 769 -27.91 16.77 -33.75
CA THR A 769 -27.72 15.67 -32.78
C THR A 769 -26.92 14.48 -33.30
N GLU A 770 -26.69 14.35 -34.61
CA GLU A 770 -26.05 13.16 -35.20
C GLU A 770 -24.57 12.99 -34.79
N ASN A 771 -23.94 14.07 -34.33
CA ASN A 771 -22.53 14.06 -33.93
C ASN A 771 -22.32 13.76 -32.44
N PHE A 772 -23.37 13.81 -31.61
CA PHE A 772 -23.25 13.63 -30.16
C PHE A 772 -24.28 12.63 -29.64
N VAL A 773 -23.81 11.68 -28.83
CA VAL A 773 -24.68 10.75 -28.11
C VAL A 773 -24.45 10.94 -26.62
N ILE A 774 -25.51 10.93 -25.84
CA ILE A 774 -25.43 10.92 -24.38
C ILE A 774 -25.64 9.50 -23.84
N ASN A 775 -24.79 9.07 -22.92
CA ASN A 775 -25.02 7.85 -22.17
C ASN A 775 -26.23 8.07 -21.25
N THR A 776 -27.29 7.32 -21.52
CA THR A 776 -28.57 7.42 -20.83
C THR A 776 -28.48 7.20 -19.31
N LYS A 777 -27.45 6.52 -18.81
CA LYS A 777 -27.26 6.23 -17.38
C LYS A 777 -26.22 7.12 -16.71
N SER A 778 -25.10 7.41 -17.37
CA SER A 778 -23.99 8.15 -16.77
C SER A 778 -24.03 9.65 -17.01
N GLY A 779 -24.79 10.13 -18.02
CA GLY A 779 -24.80 11.54 -18.41
C GLY A 779 -23.55 12.00 -19.17
N GLU A 780 -22.70 11.06 -19.61
CA GLU A 780 -21.51 11.33 -20.42
C GLU A 780 -21.90 11.63 -21.87
N ILE A 781 -21.41 12.74 -22.41
CA ILE A 781 -21.62 13.16 -23.79
C ILE A 781 -20.43 12.66 -24.62
N ILE A 782 -20.73 11.96 -25.71
CA ILE A 782 -19.78 11.24 -26.54
C ILE A 782 -19.85 11.81 -27.95
N LEU A 783 -18.69 12.15 -28.52
CA LEU A 783 -18.57 12.54 -29.92
C LEU A 783 -18.57 11.30 -30.81
N VAL A 784 -19.45 11.24 -31.81
CA VAL A 784 -19.64 10.07 -32.68
C VAL A 784 -19.12 10.30 -34.12
N SER A 785 -18.90 11.56 -34.53
CA SER A 785 -18.45 11.88 -35.89
C SER A 785 -17.40 13.00 -35.91
N ASP A 786 -16.39 12.84 -36.76
CA ASP A 786 -15.29 13.79 -37.01
C ASP A 786 -15.74 15.04 -37.82
N SER A 787 -16.98 15.07 -38.29
CA SER A 787 -17.48 16.09 -39.23
C SER A 787 -17.49 17.53 -38.71
N LEU A 788 -17.33 17.74 -37.40
CA LEU A 788 -17.33 19.07 -36.77
C LEU A 788 -16.08 19.91 -37.04
N LEU A 789 -14.96 19.29 -37.43
CA LEU A 789 -13.72 20.02 -37.77
C LEU A 789 -13.79 20.74 -39.13
N SER A 790 -14.91 20.64 -39.85
CA SER A 790 -15.10 21.24 -41.19
C SER A 790 -16.01 22.46 -41.23
N THR A 791 -16.65 22.84 -40.12
CA THR A 791 -17.58 23.99 -40.09
C THR A 791 -17.10 25.10 -39.18
N ASN A 792 -17.03 26.33 -39.70
CA ASN A 792 -16.64 27.60 -39.06
C ASN A 792 -17.53 28.06 -37.87
N GLN A 793 -18.08 27.15 -37.06
CA GLN A 793 -18.90 27.51 -35.89
C GLN A 793 -18.04 27.54 -34.62
N SER A 794 -17.97 28.71 -33.99
CA SER A 794 -17.17 28.95 -32.76
C SER A 794 -17.83 28.47 -31.46
N SER A 795 -19.11 28.07 -31.51
CA SER A 795 -19.82 27.46 -30.38
C SER A 795 -21.01 26.62 -30.84
N LEU A 796 -21.30 25.54 -30.10
CA LEU A 796 -22.45 24.67 -30.29
C LEU A 796 -23.19 24.57 -28.96
N CYS A 797 -24.53 24.61 -28.99
CA CYS A 797 -25.36 24.44 -27.80
C CYS A 797 -26.27 23.21 -27.94
N LEU A 798 -26.25 22.33 -26.94
CA LEU A 798 -27.05 21.11 -26.86
C LEU A 798 -28.03 21.25 -25.69
N ASN A 799 -29.27 20.74 -25.80
CA ASN A 799 -30.14 20.63 -24.62
C ASN A 799 -30.15 19.20 -24.12
N VAL A 800 -29.72 19.00 -22.88
CA VAL A 800 -29.81 17.70 -22.21
C VAL A 800 -31.09 17.65 -21.38
N ILE A 801 -31.89 16.61 -21.59
CA ILE A 801 -33.11 16.33 -20.84
C ILE A 801 -32.88 15.13 -19.93
N VAL A 802 -33.19 15.30 -18.65
CA VAL A 802 -33.25 14.21 -17.67
C VAL A 802 -34.70 13.81 -17.42
N THR A 803 -34.97 12.50 -17.35
CA THR A 803 -36.28 11.92 -17.02
C THR A 803 -36.16 10.96 -15.84
N ASP A 804 -37.02 11.07 -14.84
CA ASP A 804 -37.05 10.12 -13.72
C ASP A 804 -37.89 8.86 -14.03
N SER A 805 -37.91 7.88 -13.12
CA SER A 805 -38.71 6.65 -13.25
C SER A 805 -40.22 6.90 -13.33
N ASN A 806 -40.69 8.07 -12.91
CA ASN A 806 -42.10 8.48 -12.92
C ASN A 806 -42.46 9.30 -14.18
N GLY A 807 -41.52 9.44 -15.13
CA GLY A 807 -41.72 10.14 -16.39
C GLY A 807 -41.60 11.67 -16.30
N ARG A 808 -41.19 12.22 -15.16
CA ARG A 808 -41.02 13.67 -14.95
C ARG A 808 -39.70 14.14 -15.57
N LYS A 809 -39.70 15.30 -16.22
CA LYS A 809 -38.58 15.79 -17.04
C LYS A 809 -38.07 17.16 -16.62
N SER A 810 -36.78 17.40 -16.82
CA SER A 810 -36.13 18.71 -16.76
C SER A 810 -35.06 18.81 -17.84
N ALA A 811 -34.74 20.03 -18.27
CA ALA A 811 -33.76 20.28 -19.33
C ALA A 811 -32.66 21.26 -18.86
N VAL A 812 -31.46 21.13 -19.41
CA VAL A 812 -30.34 22.06 -19.20
C VAL A 812 -29.60 22.29 -20.52
N PRO A 813 -29.19 23.53 -20.84
CA PRO A 813 -28.25 23.80 -21.92
C PRO A 813 -26.84 23.27 -21.60
N TYR A 814 -26.13 22.80 -22.60
CA TYR A 814 -24.73 22.38 -22.57
C TYR A 814 -23.96 23.04 -23.71
#